data_AF-A0A934N5H5-F1
#
_entry.id   AF-A0A934N5H5-F1
#
_cell.length_a   1.000
_cell.length_b   1.000
_cell.length_c   1.000
_cell.angle_alpha   90.00
_cell.angle_beta   90.00
_cell.angle_gamma   90.00
#
_symmetry.space_group_name_H-M   'P 1'
#
loop_
_entity.id
_entity.type
_entity.pdbx_description
1 polymer ?
#
loop_
_entity_poly.entity_id
_entity_poly.type
_entity_poly.pdbx_seq_one_letter_code
_entity_poly.pdbx_strand_id
1 'polypeptide(L)'
;MSKITINIQNCNSIESAEIQIVKGTLNIKYGPNGLGKSSIAKAILASVSDEESLQNLKPFKYRALTGQFNPSVVGVEDIDSVLVFDDTYVSQFAFQRDEVLKNSFEIFIKTDDFLAAMQEIEALFQGIKEAFHGNEDLDNAISDLKELRDAFGVTKTGALSKSSKGYKAFGSGNKIENIPNHLKPFEKFIKCDQPATWIAWQTKGNSFLELSDNCPYCSSSFEGTDKKDIAQAVAKEYDSKSVEHLSMLQIVIERLGKYFDDACRDSLEKITKSKVALSLEETNFLSALRGDIETLISKLEGLRAISFFVLRDVEEINDEISKLRIDLSLIARLNSVDTKSVVDPVNTKLQELAEKVGVLKGKINKHKKLIERTVEENQDGINGFLKSAGYKYSVVIKSEAESYKMKLVHQEHDQHIEAATQHLSYGERNAFALILFMYQVLREKPGLAVLDDPVSSFDKTKKFAILNELFRGKASLRDTTVLLLTHDIEPAIDVIRGVKRLFQHPKPTAYFLASKSGVVSEVEIREENIQTFAQICMENIRELEDEVIKCIYLRRHFEIINDLGLEYNYLANLLHARDIPILRSDDGDVDMNAGQIADADVGIKKFISDFDYARVIAVIKDKVEMKRRFTEATVGYDKIQLYRIFKEVHGPANGQQDSILQKFVNESFHIENEYVMQLNPHKFDNVPEYVVLECDRIIQAS
;
A
#
# COMPACT_ATOMS: atom_id res chain seq x y z
N MET A 1 -3.51 -26.11 -20.06
CA MET A 1 -3.63 -24.86 -19.29
C MET A 1 -4.55 -23.93 -20.06
N SER A 2 -5.51 -23.30 -19.41
CA SER A 2 -6.41 -22.32 -20.04
C SER A 2 -5.63 -21.06 -20.39
N LYS A 3 -5.89 -20.50 -21.58
CA LYS A 3 -5.36 -19.21 -22.03
C LYS A 3 -6.45 -18.16 -21.97
N ILE A 4 -6.05 -16.94 -21.64
CA ILE A 4 -6.86 -15.73 -21.72
C ILE A 4 -6.25 -14.88 -22.84
N THR A 5 -7.09 -14.33 -23.72
CA THR A 5 -6.68 -13.34 -24.72
C THR A 5 -7.28 -12.01 -24.31
N ILE A 6 -6.44 -11.01 -24.04
CA ILE A 6 -6.87 -9.67 -23.65
C ILE A 6 -6.68 -8.74 -24.83
N ASN A 7 -7.75 -8.07 -25.23
CA ASN A 7 -7.77 -7.05 -26.27
C ASN A 7 -7.86 -5.67 -25.62
N ILE A 8 -6.88 -4.80 -25.88
CA ILE A 8 -6.81 -3.44 -25.35
C ILE A 8 -6.90 -2.49 -26.53
N GLN A 9 -7.77 -1.48 -26.47
CA GLN A 9 -7.92 -0.45 -27.49
C GLN A 9 -7.92 0.94 -26.88
N ASN A 10 -7.26 1.88 -27.56
CA ASN A 10 -7.21 3.29 -27.21
C ASN A 10 -6.84 3.53 -25.73
N CYS A 11 -5.72 2.98 -25.26
CA CYS A 11 -5.25 3.15 -23.88
C CYS A 11 -3.86 3.80 -23.86
N ASN A 12 -3.79 5.08 -23.47
CA ASN A 12 -2.60 5.92 -23.42
C ASN A 12 -1.81 5.93 -24.74
N SER A 13 -0.74 5.15 -24.81
CA SER A 13 0.14 5.01 -25.97
C SER A 13 -0.26 3.87 -26.92
N ILE A 14 -1.28 3.09 -26.56
CA ILE A 14 -1.73 1.91 -27.28
C ILE A 14 -2.99 2.26 -28.08
N GLU A 15 -2.94 2.09 -29.40
CA GLU A 15 -4.11 2.12 -30.27
C GLU A 15 -4.85 0.79 -30.21
N SER A 16 -4.12 -0.31 -30.36
CA SER A 16 -4.62 -1.67 -30.16
C SER A 16 -3.52 -2.60 -29.67
N ALA A 17 -3.87 -3.57 -28.84
CA ALA A 17 -3.00 -4.65 -28.42
C ALA A 17 -3.81 -5.93 -28.22
N GLU A 18 -3.29 -7.06 -28.68
CA GLU A 18 -3.79 -8.39 -28.33
C GLU A 18 -2.67 -9.13 -27.59
N ILE A 19 -2.93 -9.54 -26.34
CA ILE A 19 -1.95 -10.26 -25.51
C ILE A 19 -2.53 -11.55 -24.97
N GLN A 20 -1.74 -12.62 -24.94
CA GLN A 20 -2.14 -13.91 -24.35
C GLN A 20 -1.53 -14.13 -22.97
N ILE A 21 -2.34 -14.57 -22.02
CA ILE A 21 -1.94 -14.95 -20.67
C ILE A 21 -2.35 -16.40 -20.40
N VAL A 22 -1.41 -17.24 -19.98
CA VAL A 22 -1.66 -18.61 -19.54
C VAL A 22 -1.95 -18.61 -18.04
N LYS A 23 -3.13 -19.10 -17.64
CA LYS A 23 -3.55 -19.17 -16.22
C LYS A 23 -2.62 -20.10 -15.43
N GLY A 24 -2.32 -19.73 -14.19
CA GLY A 24 -1.52 -20.50 -13.23
C GLY A 24 -0.02 -20.55 -13.54
N THR A 25 0.50 -19.67 -14.40
CA THR A 25 1.92 -19.65 -14.77
C THR A 25 2.51 -18.24 -14.78
N LEU A 26 3.84 -18.16 -14.79
CA LEU A 26 4.58 -16.93 -15.11
C LEU A 26 4.54 -16.66 -16.63
N ASN A 27 4.03 -15.49 -17.00
CA ASN A 27 3.92 -14.99 -18.37
C ASN A 27 4.84 -13.77 -18.53
N ILE A 28 6.00 -13.96 -19.15
CA ILE A 28 6.99 -12.90 -19.39
C ILE A 28 6.66 -12.20 -20.72
N LYS A 29 6.53 -10.88 -20.69
CA LYS A 29 6.42 -10.04 -21.88
C LYS A 29 7.60 -9.07 -21.90
N TYR A 30 8.53 -9.33 -22.80
CA TYR A 30 9.76 -8.57 -22.98
C TYR A 30 9.60 -7.62 -24.18
N GLY A 31 9.98 -6.35 -24.05
CA GLY A 31 10.06 -5.46 -25.20
C GLY A 31 10.60 -4.08 -24.87
N PRO A 32 10.97 -3.27 -25.89
CA PRO A 32 11.63 -1.98 -25.70
C PRO A 32 10.83 -0.98 -24.85
N ASN A 33 11.52 0.05 -24.35
CA ASN A 33 10.87 1.14 -23.63
C ASN A 33 9.99 1.98 -24.56
N GLY A 34 8.89 2.51 -24.02
CA GLY A 34 7.95 3.34 -24.79
C GLY A 34 6.84 2.60 -25.54
N LEU A 35 6.85 1.26 -25.61
CA LEU A 35 5.80 0.49 -26.33
C LEU A 35 4.43 0.46 -25.63
N GLY A 36 4.36 0.84 -24.35
CA GLY A 36 3.12 0.83 -23.58
C GLY A 36 2.98 -0.31 -22.55
N LYS A 37 4.07 -0.96 -22.11
CA LYS A 37 4.02 -2.00 -21.05
C LYS A 37 3.22 -1.56 -19.82
N SER A 38 3.60 -0.45 -19.19
CA SER A 38 2.85 0.11 -18.06
C SER A 38 1.41 0.48 -18.41
N SER A 39 1.13 0.86 -19.67
CA SER A 39 -0.24 1.10 -20.15
C SER A 39 -1.06 -0.20 -20.20
N ILE A 40 -0.46 -1.34 -20.56
CA ILE A 40 -1.09 -2.67 -20.49
C ILE A 40 -1.48 -2.98 -19.05
N ALA A 41 -0.53 -2.86 -18.11
CA ALA A 41 -0.79 -3.13 -16.69
C ALA A 41 -1.94 -2.26 -16.14
N LYS A 42 -1.89 -0.95 -16.42
CA LYS A 42 -2.92 0.00 -15.98
C LYS A 42 -4.28 -0.26 -16.62
N ALA A 43 -4.32 -0.61 -17.91
CA ALA A 43 -5.57 -0.91 -18.61
C ALA A 43 -6.26 -2.15 -18.04
N ILE A 44 -5.50 -3.22 -17.77
CA ILE A 44 -6.02 -4.43 -17.14
C ILE A 44 -6.53 -4.13 -15.73
N LEU A 45 -5.75 -3.44 -14.90
CA LEU A 45 -6.14 -3.08 -13.54
C LEU A 45 -7.42 -2.23 -13.52
N ALA A 46 -7.47 -1.17 -14.35
CA ALA A 46 -8.60 -0.28 -14.44
C ALA A 46 -9.87 -1.02 -14.88
N SER A 47 -9.75 -1.90 -15.89
CA SER A 47 -10.90 -2.66 -16.39
C SER A 47 -11.48 -3.65 -15.38
N VAL A 48 -10.68 -4.17 -14.44
CA VAL A 48 -11.14 -5.12 -13.41
C VAL A 48 -11.62 -4.40 -12.15
N SER A 49 -11.01 -3.26 -11.79
CA SER A 49 -11.29 -2.57 -10.53
C SER A 49 -12.40 -1.54 -10.61
N ASP A 50 -12.39 -0.69 -11.66
CA ASP A 50 -13.33 0.43 -11.80
C ASP A 50 -13.36 0.96 -13.24
N GLU A 51 -14.51 0.83 -13.93
CA GLU A 51 -14.70 1.33 -15.31
C GLU A 51 -14.48 2.85 -15.45
N GLU A 52 -14.74 3.66 -14.42
CA GLU A 52 -14.47 5.11 -14.48
C GLU A 52 -12.98 5.39 -14.60
N SER A 53 -12.15 4.60 -13.90
CA SER A 53 -10.70 4.69 -13.97
C SER A 53 -10.14 4.36 -15.35
N LEU A 54 -10.82 3.49 -16.13
CA LEU A 54 -10.41 3.13 -17.49
C LEU A 54 -10.52 4.32 -18.45
N GLN A 55 -11.53 5.17 -18.29
CA GLN A 55 -11.70 6.38 -19.12
C GLN A 55 -10.54 7.38 -18.94
N ASN A 56 -9.88 7.39 -17.78
CA ASN A 56 -8.69 8.23 -17.55
C ASN A 56 -7.49 7.84 -18.41
N LEU A 57 -7.49 6.63 -18.97
CA LEU A 57 -6.46 6.13 -19.87
C LEU A 57 -6.67 6.58 -21.32
N LYS A 58 -7.62 7.47 -21.61
CA LYS A 58 -7.83 7.99 -22.97
C LYS A 58 -6.54 8.60 -23.53
N PRO A 59 -6.10 8.21 -24.75
CA PRO A 59 -4.89 8.73 -25.37
C PRO A 59 -4.93 10.24 -25.40
N PHE A 60 -3.83 10.87 -24.97
CA PHE A 60 -3.78 12.32 -24.80
C PHE A 60 -4.14 13.06 -26.10
N LYS A 61 -3.68 12.54 -27.26
CA LYS A 61 -3.98 13.07 -28.60
C LYS A 61 -5.48 13.09 -28.96
N TYR A 62 -6.31 12.28 -28.30
CA TYR A 62 -7.75 12.18 -28.55
C TYR A 62 -8.61 12.84 -27.46
N ARG A 63 -8.01 13.50 -26.46
CA ARG A 63 -8.76 14.12 -25.34
C ARG A 63 -9.78 15.18 -25.80
N ALA A 64 -9.49 15.90 -26.89
CA ALA A 64 -10.40 16.89 -27.46
C ALA A 64 -11.59 16.26 -28.22
N LEU A 65 -11.55 14.96 -28.54
CA LEU A 65 -12.58 14.26 -29.30
C LEU A 65 -13.55 13.55 -28.35
N THR A 66 -14.59 14.25 -27.93
CA THR A 66 -15.63 13.71 -27.04
C THR A 66 -16.35 12.53 -27.70
N GLY A 67 -16.50 11.42 -26.97
CA GLY A 67 -17.22 10.23 -27.43
C GLY A 67 -16.52 9.36 -28.48
N GLN A 68 -15.30 9.73 -28.93
CA GLN A 68 -14.50 8.96 -29.89
C GLN A 68 -13.22 8.44 -29.24
N PHE A 69 -12.70 7.31 -29.73
CA PHE A 69 -11.44 6.70 -29.24
C PHE A 69 -11.44 6.51 -27.73
N ASN A 70 -12.56 6.06 -27.18
CA ASN A 70 -12.65 5.76 -25.77
C ASN A 70 -11.85 4.46 -25.48
N PRO A 71 -11.14 4.40 -24.34
CA PRO A 71 -10.49 3.19 -23.87
C PRO A 71 -11.44 2.00 -23.80
N SER A 72 -10.98 0.83 -24.22
CA SER A 72 -11.72 -0.43 -24.10
C SER A 72 -10.76 -1.58 -23.82
N VAL A 73 -11.16 -2.47 -22.92
CA VAL A 73 -10.45 -3.71 -22.62
C VAL A 73 -11.47 -4.83 -22.62
N VAL A 74 -11.17 -5.93 -23.32
CA VAL A 74 -12.03 -7.13 -23.46
C VAL A 74 -11.18 -8.36 -23.18
N GLY A 75 -11.77 -9.41 -22.61
CA GLY A 75 -11.07 -10.66 -22.28
C GLY A 75 -10.58 -10.72 -20.82
N VAL A 76 -11.05 -9.82 -19.96
CA VAL A 76 -10.74 -9.79 -18.52
C VAL A 76 -11.92 -10.24 -17.64
N GLU A 77 -13.01 -10.73 -18.25
CA GLU A 77 -14.28 -11.07 -17.58
C GLU A 77 -14.12 -12.21 -16.55
N ASP A 78 -13.12 -13.06 -16.77
CA ASP A 78 -12.74 -14.20 -15.93
C ASP A 78 -11.74 -13.83 -14.80
N ILE A 79 -11.38 -12.55 -14.65
CA ILE A 79 -10.39 -12.07 -13.69
C ILE A 79 -11.10 -11.31 -12.56
N ASP A 80 -11.27 -11.98 -11.41
CA ASP A 80 -11.99 -11.40 -10.28
C ASP A 80 -11.26 -10.21 -9.62
N SER A 81 -9.93 -10.25 -9.60
CA SER A 81 -9.10 -9.20 -8.99
C SER A 81 -7.68 -9.19 -9.55
N VAL A 82 -7.06 -8.00 -9.54
CA VAL A 82 -5.71 -7.75 -10.06
C VAL A 82 -4.88 -7.01 -9.02
N LEU A 83 -3.66 -7.49 -8.78
CA LEU A 83 -2.64 -6.75 -8.03
C LEU A 83 -1.50 -6.36 -8.97
N VAL A 84 -1.04 -5.10 -8.87
CA VAL A 84 0.03 -4.57 -9.71
C VAL A 84 1.19 -4.09 -8.85
N PHE A 85 2.38 -4.60 -9.14
CA PHE A 85 3.64 -4.06 -8.66
C PHE A 85 4.16 -3.03 -9.67
N ASP A 86 4.13 -1.75 -9.30
CA ASP A 86 4.66 -0.62 -10.06
C ASP A 86 5.31 0.41 -9.12
N ASP A 87 5.78 1.54 -9.66
CA ASP A 87 6.37 2.63 -8.84
C ASP A 87 5.36 3.23 -7.85
N THR A 88 4.05 3.18 -8.16
CA THR A 88 2.97 3.58 -7.25
C THR A 88 2.93 2.65 -6.05
N TYR A 89 2.98 1.34 -6.27
CA TYR A 89 3.05 0.33 -5.22
C TYR A 89 4.29 0.54 -4.35
N VAL A 90 5.47 0.67 -4.97
CA VAL A 90 6.71 0.93 -4.23
C VAL A 90 6.57 2.20 -3.39
N SER A 91 6.02 3.29 -3.93
CA SER A 91 5.89 4.56 -3.22
C SER A 91 4.86 4.54 -2.08
N GLN A 92 3.74 3.83 -2.25
CA GLN A 92 2.67 3.72 -1.25
C GLN A 92 3.01 2.75 -0.12
N PHE A 93 3.69 1.65 -0.46
CA PHE A 93 4.04 0.58 0.47
C PHE A 93 5.43 0.74 1.09
N ALA A 94 6.26 1.66 0.61
CA ALA A 94 7.54 2.01 1.21
C ALA A 94 7.40 2.90 2.46
N PHE A 95 6.83 2.33 3.52
CA PHE A 95 7.15 2.67 4.92
C PHE A 95 6.47 3.93 5.50
N GLN A 96 5.57 3.70 6.47
CA GLN A 96 5.09 4.73 7.41
C GLN A 96 6.12 4.92 8.54
N ARG A 97 6.03 6.02 9.30
CA ARG A 97 7.01 6.37 10.36
C ARG A 97 7.26 5.28 11.42
N ASP A 98 6.41 4.26 11.53
CA ASP A 98 6.48 3.20 12.54
C ASP A 98 6.21 1.77 12.03
N GLU A 99 5.82 1.61 10.77
CA GLU A 99 5.45 0.32 10.19
C GLU A 99 5.99 0.20 8.78
N VAL A 100 6.58 -0.96 8.52
CA VAL A 100 7.24 -1.24 7.27
C VAL A 100 6.27 -1.43 6.11
N LEU A 101 5.14 -2.07 6.39
CA LEU A 101 4.07 -2.32 5.43
C LEU A 101 2.74 -1.96 6.10
N LYS A 102 1.93 -1.12 5.47
CA LYS A 102 0.57 -0.86 5.95
C LYS A 102 -0.21 -2.18 5.97
N ASN A 103 -0.88 -2.47 7.09
CA ASN A 103 -1.60 -3.72 7.31
C ASN A 103 -0.68 -4.97 7.34
N SER A 104 0.56 -4.85 7.83
CA SER A 104 1.46 -6.01 7.94
C SER A 104 0.85 -7.14 8.78
N PHE A 105 0.05 -6.80 9.79
CA PHE A 105 -0.70 -7.77 10.56
C PHE A 105 -1.67 -8.61 9.71
N GLU A 106 -2.45 -7.98 8.83
CA GLU A 106 -3.44 -8.64 7.98
C GLU A 106 -2.79 -9.58 6.96
N ILE A 107 -1.62 -9.17 6.43
CA ILE A 107 -0.92 -9.89 5.37
C ILE A 107 -0.12 -11.07 5.93
N PHE A 108 0.63 -10.86 7.02
CA PHE A 108 1.57 -11.85 7.51
C PHE A 108 1.03 -12.72 8.64
N ILE A 109 0.17 -12.18 9.52
CA ILE A 109 -0.19 -12.88 10.77
C ILE A 109 -1.62 -13.38 10.76
N LYS A 110 -2.56 -12.57 10.26
CA LYS A 110 -4.00 -12.86 10.30
C LYS A 110 -4.41 -13.87 9.22
N THR A 111 -3.83 -15.06 9.24
CA THR A 111 -4.16 -16.19 8.36
C THR A 111 -5.56 -16.75 8.62
N ASP A 112 -6.02 -17.67 7.79
CA ASP A 112 -7.34 -18.30 7.98
C ASP A 112 -7.36 -19.14 9.28
N ASP A 113 -6.24 -19.78 9.62
CA ASP A 113 -6.07 -20.48 10.90
C ASP A 113 -6.08 -19.50 12.09
N PHE A 114 -5.50 -18.31 11.93
CA PHE A 114 -5.58 -17.25 12.93
C PHE A 114 -7.04 -16.84 13.17
N LEU A 115 -7.80 -16.61 12.10
CA LEU A 115 -9.21 -16.22 12.17
C LEU A 115 -10.05 -17.30 12.83
N ALA A 116 -9.85 -18.58 12.46
CA ALA A 116 -10.55 -19.70 13.05
C ALA A 116 -10.25 -19.83 14.55
N ALA A 117 -8.99 -19.73 14.96
CA ALA A 117 -8.59 -19.77 16.36
C ALA A 117 -9.16 -18.59 17.17
N MET A 118 -9.19 -17.39 16.58
CA MET A 118 -9.83 -16.22 17.19
C MET A 118 -11.33 -16.43 17.38
N GLN A 119 -12.05 -16.91 16.36
CA GLN A 119 -13.48 -17.22 16.48
C GLN A 119 -13.75 -18.27 17.57
N GLU A 120 -12.89 -19.27 17.68
CA GLU A 120 -12.98 -20.31 18.70
C GLU A 120 -12.80 -19.79 20.14
N ILE A 121 -11.99 -18.74 20.33
CA ILE A 121 -11.80 -18.04 21.61
C ILE A 121 -12.98 -17.10 21.86
N GLU A 122 -13.40 -16.34 20.85
CA GLU A 122 -14.54 -15.42 20.93
C GLU A 122 -15.86 -16.12 21.26
N ALA A 123 -16.07 -17.35 20.76
CA ALA A 123 -17.21 -18.18 21.13
C ALA A 123 -17.28 -18.49 22.64
N LEU A 124 -16.15 -18.46 23.36
CA LEU A 124 -16.15 -18.62 24.83
C LEU A 124 -16.59 -17.35 25.54
N PHE A 125 -16.37 -16.17 24.94
CA PHE A 125 -16.79 -14.88 25.49
C PHE A 125 -18.20 -14.47 25.06
N GLN A 126 -18.78 -15.15 24.06
CA GLN A 126 -20.08 -14.82 23.49
C GLN A 126 -21.17 -14.67 24.56
N GLY A 127 -21.24 -15.58 25.54
CA GLY A 127 -22.24 -15.49 26.61
C GLY A 127 -22.11 -14.23 27.47
N ILE A 128 -20.88 -13.74 27.71
CA ILE A 128 -20.65 -12.47 28.42
C ILE A 128 -21.05 -11.30 27.51
N LYS A 129 -20.62 -11.30 26.24
CA LYS A 129 -20.92 -10.23 25.29
C LYS A 129 -22.41 -10.09 25.01
N GLU A 130 -23.14 -11.19 24.89
CA GLU A 130 -24.60 -11.20 24.73
C GLU A 130 -25.33 -10.60 25.93
N ALA A 131 -24.80 -10.76 27.16
CA ALA A 131 -25.37 -10.12 28.34
C ALA A 131 -25.28 -8.58 28.30
N PHE A 132 -24.37 -8.02 27.50
CA PHE A 132 -24.28 -6.58 27.22
C PHE A 132 -24.98 -6.16 25.91
N HIS A 133 -25.21 -7.08 24.98
CA HIS A 133 -25.66 -6.75 23.63
C HIS A 133 -27.15 -6.37 23.60
N GLY A 134 -27.47 -5.19 23.06
CA GLY A 134 -28.86 -4.75 22.85
C GLY A 134 -29.57 -4.25 24.11
N ASN A 135 -28.83 -3.99 25.19
CA ASN A 135 -29.37 -3.43 26.43
C ASN A 135 -29.11 -1.92 26.50
N GLU A 136 -29.92 -1.13 25.78
CA GLU A 136 -29.84 0.34 25.79
C GLU A 136 -30.01 0.91 27.21
N ASP A 137 -30.80 0.26 28.06
CA ASP A 137 -30.98 0.65 29.46
C ASP A 137 -29.69 0.53 30.27
N LEU A 138 -28.86 -0.49 29.98
CA LEU A 138 -27.55 -0.69 30.61
C LEU A 138 -26.53 0.34 30.12
N ASP A 139 -26.47 0.61 28.81
CA ASP A 139 -25.57 1.63 28.27
C ASP A 139 -25.91 3.03 28.81
N ASN A 140 -27.20 3.36 28.89
CA ASN A 140 -27.68 4.59 29.51
C ASN A 140 -27.32 4.63 31.01
N ALA A 141 -27.50 3.53 31.74
CA ALA A 141 -27.13 3.45 33.15
C ALA A 141 -25.62 3.63 33.37
N ILE A 142 -24.76 3.02 32.54
CA ILE A 142 -23.31 3.20 32.61
C ILE A 142 -22.94 4.66 32.35
N SER A 143 -23.58 5.31 31.36
CA SER A 143 -23.37 6.73 31.06
C SER A 143 -23.76 7.61 32.26
N ASP A 144 -24.93 7.38 32.84
CA ASP A 144 -25.41 8.11 34.00
C ASP A 144 -24.53 7.90 35.24
N LEU A 145 -24.07 6.67 35.47
CA LEU A 145 -23.13 6.33 36.54
C LEU A 145 -21.80 7.07 36.37
N LYS A 146 -21.27 7.17 35.14
CA LYS A 146 -20.06 7.94 34.83
C LYS A 146 -20.28 9.43 35.08
N GLU A 147 -21.40 9.98 34.66
CA GLU A 147 -21.76 11.37 34.90
C GLU A 147 -21.82 11.68 36.41
N LEU A 148 -22.45 10.79 37.19
CA LEU A 148 -22.55 10.92 38.64
C LEU A 148 -21.18 10.82 39.33
N ARG A 149 -20.34 9.86 38.90
CA ARG A 149 -18.96 9.71 39.40
C ARG A 149 -18.13 10.97 39.14
N ASP A 150 -18.20 11.52 37.94
CA ASP A 150 -17.42 12.69 37.53
C ASP A 150 -17.91 13.96 38.23
N ALA A 151 -19.20 14.03 38.55
CA ALA A 151 -19.77 15.11 39.32
C ALA A 151 -19.24 15.16 40.77
N PHE A 152 -19.01 14.00 41.40
CA PHE A 152 -18.48 13.88 42.77
C PHE A 152 -16.97 13.62 42.79
N GLY A 153 -16.18 14.46 42.12
CA GLY A 153 -14.71 14.33 42.13
C GLY A 153 -14.10 14.37 43.54
N VAL A 154 -13.11 13.52 43.80
CA VAL A 154 -12.38 13.42 45.07
C VAL A 154 -10.96 13.98 44.99
N THR A 155 -10.39 14.38 46.12
CA THR A 155 -8.99 14.80 46.26
C THR A 155 -8.05 13.59 46.31
N LYS A 156 -6.72 13.84 46.31
CA LYS A 156 -5.70 12.78 46.49
C LYS A 156 -5.85 12.00 47.81
N THR A 157 -6.53 12.55 48.80
CA THR A 157 -6.80 11.90 50.09
C THR A 157 -8.13 11.14 50.12
N GLY A 158 -8.84 11.05 48.98
CA GLY A 158 -10.13 10.36 48.85
C GLY A 158 -11.34 11.16 49.36
N ALA A 159 -11.15 12.38 49.85
CA ALA A 159 -12.24 13.24 50.32
C ALA A 159 -12.94 13.96 49.17
N LEU A 160 -14.23 14.24 49.29
CA LEU A 160 -14.98 14.99 48.27
C LEU A 160 -14.34 16.37 48.01
N SER A 161 -14.04 16.67 46.75
CA SER A 161 -13.44 17.93 46.37
C SER A 161 -14.44 19.08 46.43
N LYS A 162 -14.08 20.18 47.09
CA LYS A 162 -14.88 21.42 47.09
C LYS A 162 -15.04 22.06 45.70
N SER A 163 -14.16 21.72 44.76
CA SER A 163 -14.25 22.19 43.37
C SER A 163 -15.17 21.33 42.49
N SER A 164 -15.59 20.16 42.97
CA SER A 164 -16.45 19.24 42.22
C SER A 164 -17.83 19.83 41.95
N LYS A 165 -18.48 19.39 40.86
CA LYS A 165 -19.82 19.85 40.49
C LYS A 165 -20.84 19.50 41.59
N GLY A 166 -20.73 18.30 42.15
CA GLY A 166 -21.59 17.82 43.24
C GLY A 166 -21.44 18.62 44.53
N TYR A 167 -20.20 18.98 44.92
CA TYR A 167 -20.01 19.85 46.08
C TYR A 167 -20.53 21.27 45.82
N LYS A 168 -20.37 21.82 44.61
CA LYS A 168 -20.94 23.13 44.28
C LYS A 168 -22.46 23.14 44.26
N ALA A 169 -23.07 22.03 43.84
CA ALA A 169 -24.51 21.85 43.81
C ALA A 169 -25.11 21.77 45.22
N PHE A 170 -24.58 20.90 46.09
CA PHE A 170 -25.20 20.58 47.39
C PHE A 170 -24.48 21.17 48.61
N GLY A 171 -23.24 21.64 48.46
CA GLY A 171 -22.34 22.00 49.57
C GLY A 171 -22.82 23.14 50.45
N SER A 172 -23.68 24.03 49.96
CA SER A 172 -24.30 25.13 50.71
C SER A 172 -25.78 24.89 51.06
N GLY A 173 -26.29 23.68 50.81
CA GLY A 173 -27.70 23.32 50.93
C GLY A 173 -28.51 23.61 49.67
N ASN A 174 -29.60 22.87 49.48
CA ASN A 174 -30.51 23.07 48.36
C ASN A 174 -31.45 24.26 48.63
N LYS A 175 -31.01 25.44 48.18
CA LYS A 175 -31.79 26.69 48.25
C LYS A 175 -32.92 26.79 47.21
N ILE A 176 -32.99 25.89 46.23
CA ILE A 176 -34.08 25.83 45.25
C ILE A 176 -35.33 25.20 45.88
N GLU A 177 -35.13 24.12 46.64
CA GLU A 177 -36.19 23.53 47.47
C GLU A 177 -36.53 24.41 48.67
N ASN A 178 -35.51 25.06 49.24
CA ASN A 178 -35.62 25.81 50.49
C ASN A 178 -35.41 27.32 50.29
N ILE A 179 -36.35 27.95 49.58
CA ILE A 179 -36.28 29.37 49.22
C ILE A 179 -36.34 30.25 50.49
N PRO A 180 -35.41 31.21 50.68
CA PRO A 180 -35.47 32.18 51.78
C PRO A 180 -36.79 32.95 51.80
N ASN A 181 -37.32 33.26 52.99
CA ASN A 181 -38.64 33.89 53.13
C ASN A 181 -38.78 35.21 52.33
N HIS A 182 -37.70 35.99 52.22
CA HIS A 182 -37.69 37.25 51.47
C HIS A 182 -37.66 37.07 49.94
N LEU A 183 -37.38 35.86 49.43
CA LEU A 183 -37.38 35.52 48.00
C LEU A 183 -38.60 34.68 47.58
N LYS A 184 -39.52 34.37 48.50
CA LYS A 184 -40.78 33.66 48.18
C LYS A 184 -41.60 34.26 47.03
N PRO A 185 -41.65 35.59 46.82
CA PRO A 185 -42.34 36.15 45.64
C PRO A 185 -41.82 35.62 44.30
N PHE A 186 -40.55 35.17 44.24
CA PHE A 186 -39.94 34.59 43.04
C PHE A 186 -40.04 33.07 42.96
N GLU A 187 -40.78 32.40 43.86
CA GLU A 187 -40.82 30.93 43.93
C GLU A 187 -41.14 30.27 42.57
N LYS A 188 -42.11 30.79 41.84
CA LYS A 188 -42.48 30.27 40.51
C LYS A 188 -41.36 30.36 39.48
N PHE A 189 -40.45 31.31 39.62
CA PHE A 189 -39.30 31.47 38.73
C PHE A 189 -38.09 30.69 39.20
N ILE A 190 -37.89 30.60 40.52
CA ILE A 190 -36.80 29.81 41.13
C ILE A 190 -37.03 28.30 40.93
N LYS A 191 -38.28 27.84 40.84
CA LYS A 191 -38.68 26.46 40.56
C LYS A 191 -39.21 26.23 39.13
N CYS A 192 -38.92 27.13 38.19
CA CYS A 192 -39.32 26.92 36.79
C CYS A 192 -38.46 25.83 36.12
N ASP A 193 -38.78 25.47 34.87
CA ASP A 193 -38.04 24.45 34.10
C ASP A 193 -36.58 24.84 33.81
N GLN A 194 -36.26 26.14 33.87
CA GLN A 194 -34.92 26.68 33.58
C GLN A 194 -34.45 27.68 34.66
N PRO A 195 -34.27 27.22 35.91
CA PRO A 195 -34.03 28.12 37.04
C PRO A 195 -32.65 28.80 36.95
N ALA A 196 -31.63 28.09 36.45
CA ALA A 196 -30.29 28.64 36.22
C ALA A 196 -30.30 29.79 35.20
N THR A 197 -31.04 29.63 34.09
CA THR A 197 -31.20 30.66 33.05
C THR A 197 -31.87 31.91 33.62
N TRP A 198 -32.94 31.72 34.39
CA TRP A 198 -33.64 32.83 35.03
C TRP A 198 -32.75 33.56 36.05
N ILE A 199 -32.00 32.85 36.89
CA ILE A 199 -31.07 33.44 37.86
C ILE A 199 -29.95 34.21 37.15
N ALA A 200 -29.39 33.66 36.07
CA ALA A 200 -28.39 34.34 35.26
C ALA A 200 -28.93 35.62 34.61
N TRP A 201 -30.16 35.57 34.09
CA TRP A 201 -30.87 36.74 33.56
C TRP A 201 -31.10 37.80 34.65
N GLN A 202 -31.62 37.41 35.81
CA GLN A 202 -31.87 38.31 36.93
C GLN A 202 -30.58 38.97 37.43
N THR A 203 -29.49 38.20 37.51
CA THR A 203 -28.17 38.68 37.94
C THR A 203 -27.61 39.70 36.95
N LYS A 204 -27.72 39.44 35.64
CA LYS A 204 -27.34 40.42 34.60
C LYS A 204 -28.25 41.66 34.64
N GLY A 205 -29.53 41.45 34.91
CA GLY A 205 -30.55 42.49 35.05
C GLY A 205 -30.25 43.52 36.13
N ASN A 206 -29.54 43.12 37.21
CA ASN A 206 -29.16 44.02 38.30
C ASN A 206 -28.36 45.24 37.84
N SER A 207 -27.57 45.12 36.76
CA SER A 207 -26.82 46.25 36.18
C SER A 207 -27.73 47.39 35.69
N PHE A 208 -28.97 47.08 35.31
CA PHE A 208 -29.95 48.07 34.86
C PHE A 208 -30.76 48.67 36.02
N LEU A 209 -30.79 48.02 37.19
CA LEU A 209 -31.48 48.53 38.39
C LEU A 209 -30.77 49.74 39.01
N GLU A 210 -29.50 49.96 38.68
CA GLU A 210 -28.72 51.12 39.15
C GLU A 210 -29.00 52.40 38.33
N LEU A 211 -29.62 52.27 37.15
CA LEU A 211 -29.80 53.38 36.20
C LEU A 211 -31.07 54.21 36.46
N SER A 212 -32.02 53.71 37.25
CA SER A 212 -33.31 54.36 37.52
C SER A 212 -33.94 53.86 38.82
N ASP A 213 -34.85 54.66 39.39
CA ASP A 213 -35.75 54.25 40.47
C ASP A 213 -37.05 53.60 39.95
N ASN A 214 -37.16 53.39 38.63
CA ASN A 214 -38.22 52.61 38.01
C ASN A 214 -37.72 51.22 37.61
N CYS A 215 -38.59 50.21 37.67
CA CYS A 215 -38.31 48.85 37.24
C CYS A 215 -38.02 48.79 35.72
N PRO A 216 -36.90 48.21 35.27
CA PRO A 216 -36.54 48.15 33.85
C PRO A 216 -37.45 47.26 33.01
N TYR A 217 -38.31 46.44 33.64
CA TYR A 217 -39.19 45.50 32.94
C TYR A 217 -40.64 45.98 32.83
N CYS A 218 -41.15 46.72 33.82
CA CYS A 218 -42.54 47.19 33.85
C CYS A 218 -42.69 48.70 34.08
N SER A 219 -41.59 49.45 34.15
CA SER A 219 -41.52 50.91 34.36
C SER A 219 -42.21 51.42 35.62
N SER A 220 -42.58 50.54 36.56
CA SER A 220 -43.18 50.92 37.85
C SER A 220 -42.12 51.45 38.81
N SER A 221 -42.44 52.50 39.56
CA SER A 221 -41.55 53.09 40.58
C SER A 221 -41.27 52.11 41.73
N PHE A 222 -40.01 52.12 42.21
CA PHE A 222 -39.57 51.41 43.40
C PHE A 222 -39.79 52.21 44.70
N GLU A 223 -40.17 53.49 44.63
CA GLU A 223 -40.36 54.36 45.79
C GLU A 223 -41.28 53.73 46.85
N GLY A 224 -40.81 53.69 48.11
CA GLY A 224 -41.56 53.13 49.23
C GLY A 224 -41.71 51.61 49.24
N THR A 225 -41.00 50.89 48.36
CA THR A 225 -41.00 49.42 48.29
C THR A 225 -39.61 48.82 48.48
N ASP A 226 -39.54 47.59 48.97
CA ASP A 226 -38.34 46.76 49.11
C ASP A 226 -38.03 45.93 47.85
N LYS A 227 -38.78 46.14 46.76
CA LYS A 227 -38.71 45.32 45.53
C LYS A 227 -37.35 45.36 44.84
N LYS A 228 -36.66 46.50 44.88
CA LYS A 228 -35.30 46.68 44.30
C LYS A 228 -34.28 45.83 45.07
N ASP A 229 -34.35 45.85 46.41
CA ASP A 229 -33.46 45.07 47.28
C ASP A 229 -33.76 43.57 47.19
N ILE A 230 -35.04 43.18 47.14
CA ILE A 230 -35.46 41.79 46.94
C ILE A 230 -34.96 41.25 45.59
N ALA A 231 -35.04 42.04 44.52
CA ALA A 231 -34.54 41.67 43.20
C ALA A 231 -33.01 41.45 43.18
N GLN A 232 -32.25 42.28 43.90
CA GLN A 232 -30.79 42.15 44.03
C GLN A 232 -30.38 40.99 44.94
N ALA A 233 -31.19 40.65 45.95
CA ALA A 233 -30.93 39.55 46.87
C ALA A 233 -30.84 38.18 46.16
N VAL A 234 -31.50 38.00 45.02
CA VAL A 234 -31.39 36.77 44.19
C VAL A 234 -29.93 36.47 43.81
N ALA A 235 -29.18 37.49 43.38
CA ALA A 235 -27.78 37.33 42.98
C ALA A 235 -26.82 37.14 44.17
N LYS A 236 -27.25 37.49 45.38
CA LYS A 236 -26.50 37.25 46.62
C LYS A 236 -26.72 35.83 47.14
N GLU A 237 -27.93 35.29 46.98
CA GLU A 237 -28.31 33.99 47.52
C GLU A 237 -28.04 32.82 46.58
N TYR A 238 -28.09 33.03 45.27
CA TYR A 238 -27.94 32.00 44.24
C TYR A 238 -26.78 32.27 43.27
N ASP A 239 -26.08 31.21 42.90
CA ASP A 239 -25.12 31.19 41.78
C ASP A 239 -25.68 30.35 40.63
N SER A 240 -25.81 30.95 39.44
CA SER A 240 -26.43 30.31 38.27
C SER A 240 -25.78 28.96 37.89
N LYS A 241 -24.45 28.85 37.97
CA LYS A 241 -23.72 27.61 37.65
C LYS A 241 -23.96 26.52 38.69
N SER A 242 -24.03 26.89 39.97
CA SER A 242 -24.34 25.95 41.05
C SER A 242 -25.76 25.41 40.94
N VAL A 243 -26.72 26.25 40.52
CA VAL A 243 -28.12 25.84 40.26
C VAL A 243 -28.24 24.96 39.01
N GLU A 244 -27.46 25.25 37.96
CA GLU A 244 -27.36 24.39 36.78
C GLU A 244 -26.83 23.00 37.16
N HIS A 245 -25.72 22.94 37.93
CA HIS A 245 -25.18 21.66 38.43
C HIS A 245 -26.18 20.91 39.32
N LEU A 246 -26.91 21.61 40.18
CA LEU A 246 -27.94 21.02 41.03
C LEU A 246 -29.06 20.40 40.21
N SER A 247 -29.61 21.13 39.23
CA SER A 247 -30.72 20.67 38.40
C SER A 247 -30.29 19.46 37.55
N MET A 248 -29.10 19.51 36.94
CA MET A 248 -28.56 18.37 36.20
C MET A 248 -28.37 17.14 37.09
N LEU A 249 -27.79 17.30 38.28
CA LEU A 249 -27.53 16.16 39.17
C LEU A 249 -28.79 15.56 39.75
N GLN A 250 -29.83 16.36 40.01
CA GLN A 250 -31.14 15.83 40.41
C GLN A 250 -31.71 14.90 39.35
N ILE A 251 -31.66 15.30 38.07
CA ILE A 251 -32.12 14.46 36.94
C ILE A 251 -31.32 13.16 36.88
N VAL A 252 -29.98 13.23 36.98
CA VAL A 252 -29.11 12.03 36.93
C VAL A 252 -29.40 11.10 38.11
N ILE A 253 -29.53 11.63 39.33
CA ILE A 253 -29.84 10.86 40.54
C ILE A 253 -31.23 10.21 40.43
N GLU A 254 -32.21 10.92 39.88
CA GLU A 254 -33.56 10.39 39.68
C GLU A 254 -33.58 9.24 38.67
N ARG A 255 -32.90 9.40 37.51
CA ARG A 255 -32.76 8.32 36.51
C ARG A 255 -32.06 7.08 37.08
N LEU A 256 -31.02 7.29 37.89
CA LEU A 256 -30.30 6.21 38.56
C LEU A 256 -31.01 5.64 39.79
N GLY A 257 -32.09 6.27 40.26
CA GLY A 257 -32.75 5.97 41.52
C GLY A 257 -33.06 4.47 41.69
N LYS A 258 -33.53 3.82 40.63
CA LYS A 258 -33.85 2.38 40.63
C LYS A 258 -32.65 1.47 40.90
N TYR A 259 -31.43 1.91 40.58
CA TYR A 259 -30.20 1.15 40.78
C TYR A 259 -29.62 1.27 42.21
N PHE A 260 -30.10 2.23 42.99
CA PHE A 260 -29.69 2.39 44.39
C PHE A 260 -30.56 1.60 45.36
N ASP A 261 -29.96 1.09 46.44
CA ASP A 261 -30.72 0.49 47.54
C ASP A 261 -31.58 1.55 48.25
N ASP A 262 -32.58 1.11 49.02
CA ASP A 262 -33.53 2.03 49.69
C ASP A 262 -32.80 3.01 50.63
N ALA A 263 -31.79 2.53 51.36
CA ALA A 263 -31.02 3.36 52.29
C ALA A 263 -30.17 4.44 51.60
N CYS A 264 -29.59 4.12 50.44
CA CYS A 264 -28.87 5.09 49.61
C CYS A 264 -29.84 6.10 48.99
N ARG A 265 -31.01 5.67 48.49
CA ARG A 265 -32.04 6.59 48.00
C ARG A 265 -32.50 7.56 49.08
N ASP A 266 -32.81 7.07 50.27
CA ASP A 266 -33.20 7.92 51.40
C ASP A 266 -32.10 8.91 51.80
N SER A 267 -30.84 8.46 51.79
CA SER A 267 -29.69 9.32 52.07
C SER A 267 -29.50 10.39 50.98
N LEU A 268 -29.61 10.02 49.70
CA LEU A 268 -29.53 10.95 48.58
C LEU A 268 -30.71 11.93 48.58
N GLU A 269 -31.92 11.49 48.92
CA GLU A 269 -33.09 12.36 49.04
C GLU A 269 -32.92 13.38 50.17
N LYS A 270 -32.41 12.95 51.33
CA LYS A 270 -32.07 13.85 52.44
C LYS A 270 -31.02 14.89 52.05
N ILE A 271 -29.94 14.45 51.40
CA ILE A 271 -28.85 15.32 50.94
C ILE A 271 -29.37 16.32 49.90
N THR A 272 -30.11 15.84 48.91
CA THR A 272 -30.64 16.67 47.82
C THR A 272 -31.70 17.66 48.29
N LYS A 273 -32.40 17.40 49.40
CA LYS A 273 -33.41 18.31 49.97
C LYS A 273 -32.91 19.13 51.17
N SER A 274 -31.65 18.94 51.60
CA SER A 274 -31.11 19.57 52.80
C SER A 274 -31.12 21.09 52.72
N LYS A 275 -31.47 21.75 53.82
CA LYS A 275 -31.47 23.21 53.99
C LYS A 275 -30.09 23.77 54.31
N VAL A 276 -29.22 22.93 54.83
CA VAL A 276 -27.94 23.32 55.42
C VAL A 276 -26.79 22.79 54.58
N ALA A 277 -25.60 23.34 54.82
CA ALA A 277 -24.38 22.86 54.19
C ALA A 277 -24.15 21.37 54.50
N LEU A 278 -23.49 20.66 53.56
CA LEU A 278 -23.20 19.24 53.72
C LEU A 278 -22.43 18.97 55.01
N SER A 279 -22.93 18.03 55.81
CA SER A 279 -22.23 17.54 57.00
C SER A 279 -21.02 16.69 56.62
N LEU A 280 -20.17 16.38 57.61
CA LEU A 280 -19.03 15.47 57.39
C LEU A 280 -19.50 14.05 57.04
N GLU A 281 -20.57 13.59 57.67
CA GLU A 281 -21.22 12.31 57.37
C GLU A 281 -21.75 12.26 55.93
N GLU A 282 -22.39 13.33 55.46
CA GLU A 282 -22.92 13.43 54.10
C GLU A 282 -21.80 13.48 53.05
N THR A 283 -20.72 14.22 53.31
CA THR A 283 -19.54 14.26 52.42
C THR A 283 -18.82 12.91 52.35
N ASN A 284 -18.70 12.20 53.47
CA ASN A 284 -18.16 10.85 53.52
C ASN A 284 -19.04 9.85 52.77
N PHE A 285 -20.37 9.97 52.91
CA PHE A 285 -21.33 9.15 52.18
C PHE A 285 -21.20 9.31 50.67
N LEU A 286 -21.16 10.56 50.16
CA LEU A 286 -21.01 10.84 48.73
C LEU A 286 -19.66 10.34 48.18
N SER A 287 -18.59 10.46 48.96
CA SER A 287 -17.26 9.96 48.58
C SER A 287 -17.26 8.42 48.48
N ALA A 288 -17.92 7.74 49.41
CA ALA A 288 -18.07 6.29 49.40
C ALA A 288 -18.95 5.81 48.22
N LEU A 289 -20.09 6.48 47.98
CA LEU A 289 -20.94 6.19 46.83
C LEU A 289 -20.18 6.31 45.50
N ARG A 290 -19.37 7.35 45.33
CA ARG A 290 -18.51 7.51 44.15
C ARG A 290 -17.52 6.36 44.01
N GLY A 291 -16.96 5.86 45.11
CA GLY A 291 -16.08 4.68 45.12
C GLY A 291 -16.79 3.40 44.69
N ASP A 292 -18.01 3.18 45.20
CA ASP A 292 -18.87 2.04 44.81
C ASP A 292 -19.19 2.09 43.30
N ILE A 293 -19.55 3.28 42.79
CA ILE A 293 -19.83 3.52 41.37
C ILE A 293 -18.60 3.26 40.50
N GLU A 294 -17.44 3.80 40.87
CA GLU A 294 -16.19 3.59 40.11
C GLU A 294 -15.80 2.11 40.05
N THR A 295 -16.00 1.39 41.16
CA THR A 295 -15.74 -0.06 41.23
C THR A 295 -16.66 -0.82 40.28
N LEU A 296 -17.96 -0.49 40.26
CA LEU A 296 -18.92 -1.12 39.37
C LEU A 296 -18.59 -0.82 37.89
N ILE A 297 -18.32 0.44 37.54
CA ILE A 297 -17.95 0.85 36.18
C ILE A 297 -16.71 0.08 35.71
N SER A 298 -15.65 0.06 36.52
CA SER A 298 -14.39 -0.60 36.18
C SER A 298 -14.59 -2.10 35.88
N LYS A 299 -15.45 -2.78 36.64
CA LYS A 299 -15.78 -4.19 36.40
C LYS A 299 -16.61 -4.39 35.14
N LEU A 300 -17.64 -3.57 34.93
CA LEU A 300 -18.48 -3.64 33.73
C LEU A 300 -17.69 -3.36 32.44
N GLU A 301 -16.78 -2.38 32.47
CA GLU A 301 -15.91 -2.07 31.34
C GLU A 301 -14.88 -3.18 31.09
N GLY A 302 -14.28 -3.74 32.14
CA GLY A 302 -13.38 -4.89 32.02
C GLY A 302 -14.06 -6.12 31.41
N LEU A 303 -15.32 -6.37 31.77
CA LEU A 303 -16.15 -7.43 31.19
C LEU A 303 -16.48 -7.16 29.71
N ARG A 304 -16.75 -5.92 29.32
CA ARG A 304 -16.95 -5.53 27.91
C ARG A 304 -15.68 -5.67 27.08
N ALA A 305 -14.52 -5.36 27.65
CA ALA A 305 -13.23 -5.37 26.96
C ALA A 305 -12.57 -6.77 26.89
N ILE A 306 -13.18 -7.79 27.52
CA ILE A 306 -12.60 -9.13 27.55
C ILE A 306 -12.40 -9.67 26.12
N SER A 307 -11.17 -10.06 25.83
CA SER A 307 -10.74 -10.51 24.51
C SER A 307 -9.48 -11.35 24.60
N PHE A 308 -9.09 -11.96 23.48
CA PHE A 308 -7.80 -12.63 23.37
C PHE A 308 -6.64 -11.70 23.71
N PHE A 309 -6.61 -10.47 23.19
CA PHE A 309 -5.48 -9.56 23.36
C PHE A 309 -5.25 -9.16 24.81
N VAL A 310 -6.32 -8.95 25.58
CA VAL A 310 -6.24 -8.66 27.02
C VAL A 310 -5.68 -9.85 27.80
N LEU A 311 -6.11 -11.07 27.46
CA LEU A 311 -5.75 -12.29 28.21
C LEU A 311 -4.47 -12.96 27.70
N ARG A 312 -3.96 -12.58 26.52
CA ARG A 312 -2.79 -13.20 25.92
C ARG A 312 -1.62 -13.08 26.88
N ASP A 313 -1.32 -11.91 27.42
CA ASP A 313 -0.08 -11.70 28.17
C ASP A 313 -0.26 -11.91 29.70
N VAL A 314 -1.37 -12.52 30.11
CA VAL A 314 -1.71 -12.83 31.50
C VAL A 314 -1.23 -14.23 31.89
N GLU A 315 -0.42 -14.33 32.95
CA GLU A 315 0.06 -15.62 33.48
C GLU A 315 -1.08 -16.45 34.11
N GLU A 316 -1.85 -15.81 35.00
CA GLU A 316 -2.97 -16.43 35.72
C GLU A 316 -4.32 -15.88 35.25
N ILE A 317 -4.78 -16.41 34.12
CA ILE A 317 -6.09 -16.06 33.52
C ILE A 317 -7.25 -16.28 34.50
N ASN A 318 -7.13 -17.26 35.40
CA ASN A 318 -8.15 -17.54 36.40
C ASN A 318 -8.34 -16.38 37.38
N ASP A 319 -7.24 -15.77 37.81
CA ASP A 319 -7.27 -14.63 38.74
C ASP A 319 -7.87 -13.42 38.05
N GLU A 320 -7.53 -13.18 36.78
CA GLU A 320 -8.05 -12.05 36.02
C GLU A 320 -9.57 -12.15 35.79
N ILE A 321 -10.06 -13.34 35.43
CA ILE A 321 -11.50 -13.59 35.31
C ILE A 321 -12.19 -13.45 36.67
N SER A 322 -11.56 -13.91 37.75
CA SER A 322 -12.12 -13.82 39.10
C SER A 322 -12.25 -12.37 39.60
N LYS A 323 -11.30 -11.48 39.24
CA LYS A 323 -11.34 -10.04 39.59
C LYS A 323 -12.54 -9.33 38.98
N LEU A 324 -13.02 -9.78 37.81
CA LEU A 324 -14.15 -9.19 37.11
C LEU A 324 -15.50 -9.51 37.75
N ARG A 325 -15.57 -10.48 38.68
CA ARG A 325 -16.81 -10.82 39.38
C ARG A 325 -17.33 -9.63 40.18
N ILE A 326 -18.60 -9.26 39.98
CA ILE A 326 -19.22 -8.15 40.69
C ILE A 326 -19.89 -8.68 41.96
N ASP A 327 -19.36 -8.31 43.12
CA ASP A 327 -19.97 -8.64 44.40
C ASP A 327 -20.75 -7.44 44.94
N LEU A 328 -22.06 -7.43 44.71
CA LEU A 328 -22.95 -6.34 45.15
C LEU A 328 -23.03 -6.20 46.67
N SER A 329 -22.64 -7.22 47.45
CA SER A 329 -22.61 -7.11 48.92
C SER A 329 -21.51 -6.16 49.40
N LEU A 330 -20.42 -6.02 48.64
CA LEU A 330 -19.31 -5.13 48.93
C LEU A 330 -19.54 -3.69 48.41
N ILE A 331 -20.54 -3.48 47.56
CA ILE A 331 -20.99 -2.18 47.05
C ILE A 331 -22.48 -1.97 47.35
N ALA A 332 -22.85 -2.13 48.63
CA ALA A 332 -24.23 -2.22 49.09
C ALA A 332 -25.15 -1.08 48.61
N ARG A 333 -24.63 0.14 48.42
CA ARG A 333 -25.41 1.30 47.94
C ARG A 333 -26.01 1.10 46.54
N LEU A 334 -25.42 0.22 45.75
CA LEU A 334 -25.87 -0.14 44.40
C LEU A 334 -26.61 -1.49 44.38
N ASN A 335 -26.90 -2.10 45.53
CA ASN A 335 -27.45 -3.45 45.65
C ASN A 335 -28.99 -3.48 45.57
N SER A 336 -29.55 -2.82 44.57
CA SER A 336 -30.99 -2.79 44.29
C SER A 336 -31.49 -4.04 43.52
N VAL A 337 -32.81 -4.16 43.37
CA VAL A 337 -33.42 -5.21 42.54
C VAL A 337 -33.04 -5.03 41.06
N ASP A 338 -33.06 -3.79 40.56
CA ASP A 338 -32.69 -3.46 39.18
C ASP A 338 -31.19 -3.66 38.91
N THR A 339 -30.31 -3.36 39.86
CA THR A 339 -28.87 -3.66 39.66
C THR A 339 -28.62 -5.16 39.63
N LYS A 340 -29.31 -5.94 40.46
CA LYS A 340 -29.22 -7.41 40.43
C LYS A 340 -29.70 -8.00 39.12
N SER A 341 -30.81 -7.50 38.57
CA SER A 341 -31.34 -8.00 37.30
C SER A 341 -30.35 -7.83 36.12
N VAL A 342 -29.47 -6.84 36.22
CA VAL A 342 -28.36 -6.59 35.28
C VAL A 342 -27.12 -7.44 35.61
N VAL A 343 -26.69 -7.44 36.87
CA VAL A 343 -25.40 -8.00 37.29
C VAL A 343 -25.44 -9.53 37.43
N ASP A 344 -26.55 -10.11 37.88
CA ASP A 344 -26.66 -11.54 38.14
C ASP A 344 -26.51 -12.40 36.86
N PRO A 345 -27.14 -12.03 35.72
CA PRO A 345 -26.89 -12.72 34.44
C PRO A 345 -25.41 -12.67 34.03
N VAL A 346 -24.78 -11.51 34.17
CA VAL A 346 -23.36 -11.31 33.79
C VAL A 346 -22.44 -12.14 34.69
N ASN A 347 -22.66 -12.13 36.01
CA ASN A 347 -21.92 -12.97 36.96
C ASN A 347 -22.13 -14.47 36.69
N THR A 348 -23.34 -14.88 36.31
CA THR A 348 -23.64 -16.27 35.94
C THR A 348 -22.83 -16.67 34.71
N LYS A 349 -22.79 -15.82 33.67
CA LYS A 349 -21.98 -16.06 32.46
C LYS A 349 -20.47 -16.02 32.73
N LEU A 350 -20.03 -15.16 33.64
CA LEU A 350 -18.64 -15.16 34.10
C LEU A 350 -18.28 -16.46 34.84
N GLN A 351 -19.19 -17.00 35.64
CA GLN A 351 -18.99 -18.27 36.33
C GLN A 351 -18.95 -19.45 35.33
N GLU A 352 -19.84 -19.49 34.33
CA GLU A 352 -19.79 -20.46 33.24
C GLU A 352 -18.44 -20.39 32.49
N LEU A 353 -17.89 -19.19 32.29
CA LEU A 353 -16.55 -19.01 31.72
C LEU A 353 -15.45 -19.50 32.67
N ALA A 354 -15.58 -19.21 33.97
CA ALA A 354 -14.64 -19.64 35.01
C ALA A 354 -14.50 -21.17 35.05
N GLU A 355 -15.61 -21.90 34.90
CA GLU A 355 -15.63 -23.37 34.79
C GLU A 355 -14.90 -23.88 33.54
N LYS A 356 -14.83 -23.06 32.49
CA LYS A 356 -14.15 -23.36 31.22
C LYS A 356 -12.75 -22.71 31.11
N VAL A 357 -12.20 -22.15 32.18
CA VAL A 357 -10.88 -21.47 32.18
C VAL A 357 -9.77 -22.36 31.66
N GLY A 358 -9.76 -23.65 32.00
CA GLY A 358 -8.77 -24.60 31.50
C GLY A 358 -8.81 -24.74 29.97
N VAL A 359 -10.03 -24.77 29.39
CA VAL A 359 -10.23 -24.80 27.94
C VAL A 359 -9.80 -23.48 27.31
N LEU A 360 -10.18 -22.35 27.89
CA LEU A 360 -9.78 -21.02 27.43
C LEU A 360 -8.25 -20.86 27.43
N LYS A 361 -7.57 -21.19 28.54
CA LYS A 361 -6.10 -21.17 28.66
C LYS A 361 -5.46 -22.07 27.62
N GLY A 362 -6.03 -23.26 27.39
CA GLY A 362 -5.60 -24.17 26.33
C GLY A 362 -5.71 -23.56 24.92
N LYS A 363 -6.84 -22.93 24.59
CA LYS A 363 -7.05 -22.27 23.29
C LYS A 363 -6.14 -21.05 23.10
N ILE A 364 -6.01 -20.20 24.11
CA ILE A 364 -5.10 -19.03 24.09
C ILE A 364 -3.66 -19.50 23.84
N ASN A 365 -3.17 -20.51 24.56
CA ASN A 365 -1.80 -21.01 24.37
C ASN A 365 -1.59 -21.64 22.99
N LYS A 366 -2.58 -22.35 22.46
CA LYS A 366 -2.51 -22.87 21.07
C LYS A 366 -2.44 -21.72 20.07
N HIS A 367 -3.26 -20.68 20.26
CA HIS A 367 -3.29 -19.52 19.37
C HIS A 367 -1.98 -18.72 19.44
N LYS A 368 -1.40 -18.51 20.62
CA LYS A 368 -0.07 -17.92 20.78
C LYS A 368 1.00 -18.69 20.00
N LYS A 369 1.06 -20.02 20.16
CA LYS A 369 2.03 -20.86 19.45
C LYS A 369 1.84 -20.83 17.94
N LEU A 370 0.59 -20.72 17.47
CA LEU A 370 0.29 -20.52 16.06
C LEU A 370 0.88 -19.19 15.58
N ILE A 371 0.63 -18.10 16.31
CA ILE A 371 1.17 -16.77 15.98
C ILE A 371 2.70 -16.77 16.00
N GLU A 372 3.32 -17.31 17.05
CA GLU A 372 4.79 -17.42 17.18
C GLU A 372 5.38 -18.15 15.97
N ARG A 373 4.81 -19.30 15.59
CA ARG A 373 5.26 -20.04 14.41
C ARG A 373 5.10 -19.24 13.13
N THR A 374 3.95 -18.61 12.91
CA THR A 374 3.70 -17.79 11.71
C THR A 374 4.64 -16.58 11.65
N VAL A 375 4.92 -15.96 12.79
CA VAL A 375 5.89 -14.87 12.91
C VAL A 375 7.29 -15.37 12.52
N GLU A 376 7.75 -16.47 13.11
CA GLU A 376 9.06 -17.08 12.82
C GLU A 376 9.20 -17.46 11.35
N GLU A 377 8.22 -18.18 10.78
CA GLU A 377 8.25 -18.63 9.40
C GLU A 377 8.32 -17.47 8.40
N ASN A 378 7.51 -16.43 8.60
CA ASN A 378 7.52 -15.25 7.73
C ASN A 378 8.79 -14.41 7.90
N GLN A 379 9.26 -14.22 9.14
CA GLN A 379 10.52 -13.52 9.38
C GLN A 379 11.70 -14.25 8.75
N ASP A 380 11.79 -15.56 8.91
CA ASP A 380 12.85 -16.38 8.32
C ASP A 380 12.80 -16.35 6.79
N GLY A 381 11.60 -16.41 6.20
CA GLY A 381 11.41 -16.29 4.76
C GLY A 381 11.88 -14.94 4.21
N ILE A 382 11.41 -13.84 4.79
CA ILE A 382 11.78 -12.48 4.36
C ILE A 382 13.27 -12.20 4.61
N ASN A 383 13.79 -12.57 5.78
CA ASN A 383 15.20 -12.36 6.11
C ASN A 383 16.13 -13.26 5.31
N GLY A 384 15.69 -14.48 4.97
CA GLY A 384 16.39 -15.36 4.05
C GLY A 384 16.54 -14.74 2.66
N PHE A 385 15.46 -14.16 2.13
CA PHE A 385 15.50 -13.42 0.87
C PHE A 385 16.44 -12.21 0.93
N LEU A 386 16.30 -11.37 1.96
CA LEU A 386 17.13 -10.18 2.14
C LEU A 386 18.62 -10.53 2.21
N LYS A 387 18.96 -11.60 2.93
CA LYS A 387 20.33 -12.10 3.04
C LYS A 387 20.85 -12.64 1.70
N SER A 388 20.04 -13.41 0.97
CA SER A 388 20.40 -13.94 -0.35
C SER A 388 20.64 -12.85 -1.39
N ALA A 389 19.92 -11.73 -1.28
CA ALA A 389 20.10 -10.55 -2.12
C ALA A 389 21.29 -9.64 -1.67
N GLY A 390 21.96 -9.99 -0.57
CA GLY A 390 23.12 -9.28 -0.05
C GLY A 390 22.79 -8.03 0.78
N TYR A 391 21.58 -7.92 1.32
CA TYR A 391 21.16 -6.76 2.10
C TYR A 391 21.52 -6.88 3.58
N LYS A 392 21.90 -5.74 4.18
CA LYS A 392 22.27 -5.62 5.60
C LYS A 392 21.09 -5.35 6.54
N TYR A 393 19.87 -5.42 6.03
CA TYR A 393 18.66 -5.18 6.80
C TYR A 393 17.92 -6.49 7.06
N SER A 394 17.15 -6.51 8.14
CA SER A 394 16.30 -7.61 8.55
C SER A 394 14.98 -7.09 9.09
N VAL A 395 13.96 -7.92 9.01
CA VAL A 395 12.63 -7.65 9.50
C VAL A 395 12.40 -8.35 10.83
N VAL A 396 11.82 -7.60 11.77
CA VAL A 396 11.37 -8.08 13.07
C VAL A 396 9.88 -7.77 13.23
N ILE A 397 9.06 -8.78 13.53
CA ILE A 397 7.64 -8.58 13.82
C ILE A 397 7.49 -8.46 15.33
N LYS A 398 6.98 -7.32 15.81
CA LYS A 398 6.77 -7.04 17.24
C LYS A 398 5.29 -6.99 17.57
N SER A 399 4.93 -7.50 18.75
CA SER A 399 3.57 -7.37 19.30
C SER A 399 3.28 -5.94 19.73
N GLU A 400 2.06 -5.47 19.44
CA GLU A 400 1.45 -4.28 20.02
C GLU A 400 0.17 -4.68 20.79
N ALA A 401 -0.54 -3.69 21.35
CA ALA A 401 -1.70 -3.92 22.22
C ALA A 401 -2.78 -4.81 21.58
N GLU A 402 -3.13 -4.55 20.31
CA GLU A 402 -4.19 -5.29 19.59
C GLU A 402 -3.73 -5.78 18.20
N SER A 403 -2.42 -5.77 17.93
CA SER A 403 -1.88 -6.11 16.60
C SER A 403 -0.44 -6.58 16.67
N TYR A 404 0.14 -6.88 15.51
CA TYR A 404 1.57 -7.11 15.34
C TYR A 404 2.07 -6.21 14.22
N LYS A 405 3.22 -5.57 14.41
CA LYS A 405 3.82 -4.69 13.40
C LYS A 405 5.17 -5.18 12.95
N MET A 406 5.35 -5.15 11.64
CA MET A 406 6.62 -5.42 11.00
C MET A 406 7.54 -4.18 11.07
N LYS A 407 8.75 -4.38 11.60
CA LYS A 407 9.78 -3.33 11.77
C LYS A 407 11.07 -3.72 11.06
N LEU A 408 11.71 -2.76 10.41
CA LEU A 408 12.98 -2.95 9.69
C LEU A 408 14.13 -2.54 10.60
N VAL A 409 15.14 -3.41 10.72
CA VAL A 409 16.29 -3.27 11.61
C VAL A 409 17.56 -3.53 10.81
N HIS A 410 18.60 -2.73 11.05
CA HIS A 410 19.92 -2.96 10.46
C HIS A 410 20.67 -4.04 11.24
N GLN A 411 21.40 -4.93 10.58
CA GLN A 411 22.10 -6.05 11.24
C GLN A 411 23.14 -5.62 12.28
N GLU A 412 23.67 -4.40 12.16
CA GLU A 412 24.68 -3.84 13.06
C GLU A 412 24.08 -2.82 14.07
N HIS A 413 22.75 -2.72 14.19
CA HIS A 413 22.12 -1.74 15.10
C HIS A 413 20.78 -2.24 15.68
N ASP A 414 20.57 -2.05 16.98
CA ASP A 414 19.41 -2.64 17.70
C ASP A 414 18.11 -1.84 17.54
N GLN A 415 18.18 -0.59 17.07
CA GLN A 415 16.99 0.23 16.83
C GLN A 415 16.40 -0.01 15.44
N HIS A 416 15.08 -0.03 15.37
CA HIS A 416 14.34 0.00 14.11
C HIS A 416 14.47 1.34 13.41
N ILE A 417 14.34 1.29 12.09
CA ILE A 417 14.37 2.47 11.23
C ILE A 417 12.98 3.07 11.15
N GLU A 418 12.84 4.34 11.54
CA GLU A 418 11.56 5.07 11.47
C GLU A 418 11.20 5.48 10.03
N ALA A 419 12.19 5.83 9.21
CA ALA A 419 11.99 6.25 7.83
C ALA A 419 12.89 5.50 6.85
N ALA A 420 12.50 4.29 6.45
CA ALA A 420 13.33 3.47 5.57
C ALA A 420 13.61 4.12 4.20
N THR A 421 12.76 5.04 3.73
CA THR A 421 13.01 5.84 2.51
C THR A 421 14.22 6.77 2.59
N GLN A 422 14.66 7.14 3.80
CA GLN A 422 15.85 7.98 4.00
C GLN A 422 17.14 7.17 4.11
N HIS A 423 17.03 5.85 4.30
CA HIS A 423 18.17 5.00 4.63
C HIS A 423 18.41 3.87 3.62
N LEU A 424 17.39 3.44 2.88
CA LEU A 424 17.51 2.42 1.84
C LEU A 424 17.82 3.04 0.47
N SER A 425 18.70 2.39 -0.29
CA SER A 425 18.90 2.70 -1.70
C SER A 425 17.67 2.37 -2.55
N TYR A 426 17.60 2.91 -3.77
CA TYR A 426 16.50 2.65 -4.70
C TYR A 426 16.30 1.15 -4.97
N GLY A 427 17.40 0.41 -5.17
CA GLY A 427 17.35 -1.05 -5.35
C GLY A 427 16.85 -1.77 -4.11
N GLU A 428 17.36 -1.46 -2.92
CA GLU A 428 16.89 -2.09 -1.67
C GLU A 428 15.40 -1.87 -1.43
N ARG A 429 14.92 -0.65 -1.70
CA ARG A 429 13.51 -0.31 -1.60
C ARG A 429 12.65 -1.16 -2.55
N ASN A 430 13.06 -1.30 -3.80
CA ASN A 430 12.34 -2.09 -4.79
C ASN A 430 12.33 -3.58 -4.45
N ALA A 431 13.47 -4.15 -4.03
CA ALA A 431 13.52 -5.57 -3.68
C ALA A 431 12.66 -5.87 -2.45
N PHE A 432 12.69 -4.97 -1.47
CA PHE A 432 11.88 -5.11 -0.28
C PHE A 432 10.38 -4.97 -0.60
N ALA A 433 9.97 -3.97 -1.38
CA ALA A 433 8.59 -3.85 -1.83
C ALA A 433 8.13 -5.09 -2.62
N LEU A 434 9.01 -5.66 -3.44
CA LEU A 434 8.71 -6.82 -4.28
C LEU A 434 8.47 -8.10 -3.45
N ILE A 435 9.24 -8.33 -2.39
CA ILE A 435 8.98 -9.46 -1.48
C ILE A 435 7.66 -9.25 -0.71
N LEU A 436 7.35 -8.03 -0.28
CA LEU A 436 6.07 -7.74 0.37
C LEU A 436 4.89 -7.96 -0.57
N PHE A 437 5.02 -7.51 -1.81
CA PHE A 437 4.04 -7.74 -2.87
C PHE A 437 3.79 -9.24 -3.08
N MET A 438 4.85 -10.05 -3.09
CA MET A 438 4.72 -11.50 -3.18
C MET A 438 3.85 -12.07 -2.06
N TYR A 439 4.10 -11.70 -0.80
CA TYR A 439 3.30 -12.19 0.33
C TYR A 439 1.86 -11.67 0.29
N GLN A 440 1.63 -10.43 -0.18
CA GLN A 440 0.29 -9.91 -0.39
C GLN A 440 -0.47 -10.73 -1.44
N VAL A 441 0.16 -11.07 -2.57
CA VAL A 441 -0.43 -11.95 -3.59
C VAL A 441 -0.75 -13.33 -3.04
N LEU A 442 0.11 -13.91 -2.19
CA LEU A 442 -0.15 -15.20 -1.55
C LEU A 442 -1.33 -15.16 -0.57
N ARG A 443 -1.54 -14.02 0.10
CA ARG A 443 -2.64 -13.82 1.04
C ARG A 443 -3.96 -13.58 0.32
N GLU A 444 -3.99 -12.59 -0.58
CA GLU A 444 -5.20 -12.12 -1.26
C GLU A 444 -5.62 -13.04 -2.43
N LYS A 445 -4.67 -13.80 -3.00
CA LYS A 445 -4.89 -14.74 -4.10
C LYS A 445 -5.62 -14.11 -5.29
N PRO A 446 -5.09 -13.03 -5.89
CA PRO A 446 -5.74 -12.37 -7.01
C PRO A 446 -5.83 -13.27 -8.25
N GLY A 447 -6.81 -13.01 -9.11
CA GLY A 447 -6.95 -13.69 -10.40
C GLY A 447 -5.75 -13.47 -11.33
N LEU A 448 -5.08 -12.32 -11.19
CA LEU A 448 -3.85 -11.96 -11.90
C LEU A 448 -2.94 -11.06 -11.04
N ALA A 449 -1.65 -11.41 -10.95
CA ALA A 449 -0.62 -10.51 -10.43
C ALA A 449 0.21 -9.94 -11.59
N VAL A 450 0.40 -8.63 -11.64
CA VAL A 450 1.21 -7.96 -12.68
C VAL A 450 2.46 -7.39 -12.03
N LEU A 451 3.62 -7.68 -12.62
CA LEU A 451 4.91 -7.11 -12.24
C LEU A 451 5.37 -6.18 -13.37
N ASP A 452 5.25 -4.86 -13.18
CA ASP A 452 5.69 -3.85 -14.15
C ASP A 452 7.14 -3.45 -13.91
N ASP A 453 8.03 -3.99 -14.74
CA ASP A 453 9.47 -3.83 -14.73
C ASP A 453 10.13 -4.06 -13.34
N PRO A 454 9.83 -5.19 -12.67
CA PRO A 454 10.15 -5.38 -11.25
C PRO A 454 11.64 -5.47 -10.95
N VAL A 455 12.47 -5.76 -11.96
CA VAL A 455 13.88 -6.16 -11.77
C VAL A 455 14.90 -5.28 -12.48
N SER A 456 14.47 -4.21 -13.16
CA SER A 456 15.36 -3.34 -13.92
C SER A 456 16.35 -2.56 -13.05
N SER A 457 16.03 -2.36 -11.77
CA SER A 457 16.87 -1.65 -10.81
C SER A 457 17.97 -2.51 -10.16
N PHE A 458 18.12 -3.78 -10.54
CA PHE A 458 19.04 -4.71 -9.88
C PHE A 458 20.25 -5.08 -10.75
N ASP A 459 21.35 -5.43 -10.08
CA ASP A 459 22.52 -6.03 -10.72
C ASP A 459 22.20 -7.46 -11.19
N LYS A 460 22.91 -7.96 -12.22
CA LYS A 460 22.66 -9.27 -12.84
C LYS A 460 22.56 -10.43 -11.83
N THR A 461 23.47 -10.48 -10.86
CA THR A 461 23.49 -11.52 -9.82
C THR A 461 22.27 -11.46 -8.91
N LYS A 462 21.75 -10.26 -8.62
CA LYS A 462 20.57 -10.05 -7.79
C LYS A 462 19.28 -10.38 -8.55
N LYS A 463 19.18 -10.07 -9.84
CA LYS A 463 17.99 -10.40 -10.67
C LYS A 463 17.66 -11.89 -10.62
N PHE A 464 18.65 -12.74 -10.82
CA PHE A 464 18.46 -14.19 -10.75
C PHE A 464 17.99 -14.64 -9.36
N ALA A 465 18.64 -14.16 -8.29
CA ALA A 465 18.27 -14.51 -6.91
C ALA A 465 16.82 -14.10 -6.60
N ILE A 466 16.41 -12.91 -7.07
CA ILE A 466 15.07 -12.38 -6.86
C ILE A 466 14.02 -13.20 -7.61
N LEU A 467 14.24 -13.46 -8.90
CA LEU A 467 13.32 -14.31 -9.70
C LEU A 467 13.25 -15.73 -9.14
N ASN A 468 14.37 -16.28 -8.68
CA ASN A 468 14.37 -17.60 -8.06
C ASN A 468 13.55 -17.60 -6.75
N GLU A 469 13.73 -16.65 -5.84
CA GLU A 469 12.91 -16.63 -4.62
C GLU A 469 11.43 -16.43 -4.93
N LEU A 470 11.08 -15.49 -5.81
CA LEU A 470 9.70 -15.16 -6.14
C LEU A 470 8.91 -16.34 -6.70
N PHE A 471 9.54 -17.25 -7.44
CA PHE A 471 8.85 -18.34 -8.13
C PHE A 471 9.26 -19.74 -7.67
N ARG A 472 10.28 -19.86 -6.80
CA ARG A 472 10.82 -21.14 -6.31
C ARG A 472 11.11 -21.17 -4.80
N GLY A 473 11.02 -20.03 -4.12
CA GLY A 473 11.11 -19.96 -2.65
C GLY A 473 10.03 -20.80 -1.97
N LYS A 474 10.19 -21.01 -0.65
CA LYS A 474 9.22 -21.77 0.16
C LYS A 474 7.81 -21.16 0.07
N ALA A 475 7.75 -19.84 0.19
CA ALA A 475 6.59 -19.03 -0.15
C ALA A 475 6.89 -18.37 -1.50
N SER A 476 6.18 -18.74 -2.55
CA SER A 476 6.45 -18.25 -3.91
C SER A 476 5.19 -18.19 -4.76
N LEU A 477 5.21 -17.36 -5.80
CA LEU A 477 4.15 -17.18 -6.80
C LEU A 477 4.05 -18.36 -7.78
N ARG A 478 4.53 -19.54 -7.38
CA ARG A 478 4.39 -20.76 -8.16
C ARG A 478 2.91 -21.12 -8.23
N ASP A 479 2.46 -21.57 -9.39
CA ASP A 479 1.05 -21.89 -9.68
C ASP A 479 0.09 -20.68 -9.64
N THR A 480 0.62 -19.45 -9.48
CA THR A 480 -0.13 -18.20 -9.61
C THR A 480 -0.08 -17.69 -11.05
N THR A 481 -1.17 -17.09 -11.55
CA THR A 481 -1.15 -16.37 -12.83
C THR A 481 -0.40 -15.05 -12.65
N VAL A 482 0.83 -14.96 -13.18
CA VAL A 482 1.66 -13.75 -13.08
C VAL A 482 1.98 -13.23 -14.48
N LEU A 483 1.78 -11.93 -14.70
CA LEU A 483 2.21 -11.20 -15.90
C LEU A 483 3.43 -10.34 -15.55
N LEU A 484 4.61 -10.72 -16.03
CA LEU A 484 5.84 -9.95 -15.87
C LEU A 484 6.10 -9.15 -17.14
N LEU A 485 5.99 -7.82 -17.04
CA LEU A 485 6.31 -6.90 -18.12
C LEU A 485 7.73 -6.36 -17.89
N THR A 486 8.62 -6.46 -18.86
CA THR A 486 9.98 -5.95 -18.69
C THR A 486 10.61 -5.48 -20.00
N HIS A 487 11.61 -4.63 -19.89
CA HIS A 487 12.49 -4.26 -21.00
C HIS A 487 13.83 -4.99 -20.99
N ASP A 488 14.02 -5.89 -20.05
CA ASP A 488 15.22 -6.70 -19.92
C ASP A 488 14.98 -8.12 -20.44
N ILE A 489 15.93 -8.63 -21.23
CA ILE A 489 15.86 -9.98 -21.78
C ILE A 489 16.34 -11.04 -20.77
N GLU A 490 17.13 -10.66 -19.78
CA GLU A 490 17.73 -11.58 -18.80
C GLU A 490 16.70 -12.49 -18.10
N PRO A 491 15.53 -11.99 -17.63
CA PRO A 491 14.48 -12.85 -17.07
C PRO A 491 13.99 -13.93 -18.05
N ALA A 492 13.87 -13.61 -19.33
CA ALA A 492 13.47 -14.58 -20.35
C ALA A 492 14.58 -15.61 -20.59
N ILE A 493 15.85 -15.20 -20.61
CA ILE A 493 17.01 -16.09 -20.77
C ILE A 493 17.08 -17.09 -19.61
N ASP A 494 17.02 -16.59 -18.37
CA ASP A 494 17.14 -17.41 -17.18
C ASP A 494 16.00 -18.43 -17.10
N VAL A 495 14.75 -17.99 -17.26
CA VAL A 495 13.57 -18.84 -17.09
C VAL A 495 13.38 -19.82 -18.25
N ILE A 496 13.61 -19.40 -19.50
CA ILE A 496 13.34 -20.24 -20.69
C ILE A 496 14.51 -21.16 -21.02
N ARG A 497 15.76 -20.69 -20.86
CA ARG A 497 16.97 -21.44 -21.26
C ARG A 497 17.84 -21.85 -20.08
N GLY A 498 18.18 -20.94 -19.17
CA GLY A 498 19.20 -21.15 -18.12
C GLY A 498 18.81 -22.20 -17.07
N VAL A 499 17.60 -22.11 -16.54
CA VAL A 499 17.10 -22.98 -15.45
C VAL A 499 15.82 -23.72 -15.83
N LYS A 500 15.68 -24.09 -17.11
CA LYS A 500 14.53 -24.84 -17.66
C LYS A 500 14.14 -26.06 -16.83
N ARG A 501 15.12 -26.77 -16.24
CA ARG A 501 14.86 -27.93 -15.36
C ARG A 501 14.18 -27.55 -14.04
N LEU A 502 14.42 -26.35 -13.54
CA LEU A 502 13.80 -25.83 -12.33
C LEU A 502 12.39 -25.29 -12.60
N PHE A 503 12.07 -24.83 -13.81
CA PHE A 503 10.78 -24.24 -14.18
C PHE A 503 9.86 -25.18 -15.00
N GLN A 504 9.91 -26.49 -14.76
CA GLN A 504 9.15 -27.45 -15.58
C GLN A 504 7.64 -27.46 -15.31
N HIS A 505 7.22 -27.18 -14.07
CA HIS A 505 5.81 -27.27 -13.66
C HIS A 505 5.42 -26.16 -12.67
N PRO A 506 4.54 -25.21 -13.05
CA PRO A 506 3.98 -25.03 -14.39
C PRO A 506 5.00 -24.34 -15.31
N LYS A 507 5.00 -24.68 -16.60
CA LYS A 507 5.96 -24.16 -17.58
C LYS A 507 5.66 -22.67 -17.86
N PRO A 508 6.61 -21.75 -17.58
CA PRO A 508 6.45 -20.34 -17.92
C PRO A 508 6.39 -20.11 -19.42
N THR A 509 5.86 -18.95 -19.81
CA THR A 509 5.86 -18.49 -21.20
C THR A 509 6.61 -17.17 -21.32
N ALA A 510 7.23 -16.93 -22.48
CA ALA A 510 7.89 -15.68 -22.79
C ALA A 510 7.49 -15.20 -24.19
N TYR A 511 7.18 -13.92 -24.33
CA TYR A 511 6.85 -13.29 -25.60
C TYR A 511 7.61 -11.98 -25.74
N PHE A 512 8.01 -11.69 -26.96
CA PHE A 512 8.54 -10.40 -27.38
C PHE A 512 7.39 -9.48 -27.80
N LEU A 513 7.36 -8.26 -27.28
CA LEU A 513 6.39 -7.22 -27.64
C LEU A 513 7.02 -6.26 -28.64
N ALA A 514 6.34 -6.06 -29.77
CA ALA A 514 6.68 -5.06 -30.77
C ALA A 514 5.50 -4.08 -30.94
N SER A 515 5.80 -2.80 -31.18
CA SER A 515 4.78 -1.79 -31.48
C SER A 515 5.07 -1.14 -32.82
N LYS A 516 4.05 -1.05 -33.68
CA LYS A 516 4.08 -0.30 -34.94
C LYS A 516 2.84 0.56 -35.03
N SER A 517 3.03 1.88 -35.12
CA SER A 517 1.95 2.88 -35.20
C SER A 517 0.92 2.74 -34.06
N GLY A 518 1.41 2.39 -32.86
CA GLY A 518 0.58 2.17 -31.67
C GLY A 518 -0.16 0.83 -31.62
N VAL A 519 0.03 -0.04 -32.62
CA VAL A 519 -0.46 -1.43 -32.60
C VAL A 519 0.61 -2.31 -31.97
N VAL A 520 0.32 -2.86 -30.78
CA VAL A 520 1.21 -3.77 -30.06
C VAL A 520 0.87 -5.21 -30.43
N SER A 521 1.90 -5.96 -30.81
CA SER A 521 1.82 -7.38 -31.15
C SER A 521 2.82 -8.18 -30.34
N GLU A 522 2.56 -9.49 -30.17
CA GLU A 522 3.45 -10.38 -29.44
C GLU A 522 3.92 -11.57 -30.27
N VAL A 523 5.18 -11.94 -30.10
CA VAL A 523 5.82 -13.10 -30.75
C VAL A 523 6.42 -14.01 -29.68
N GLU A 524 6.06 -15.29 -29.68
CA GLU A 524 6.55 -16.25 -28.69
C GLU A 524 8.08 -16.42 -28.78
N ILE A 525 8.74 -16.35 -27.61
CA ILE A 525 10.17 -16.61 -27.45
C ILE A 525 10.32 -18.06 -26.99
N ARG A 526 10.98 -18.87 -27.81
CA ARG A 526 11.34 -20.26 -27.50
C ARG A 526 12.83 -20.39 -27.20
N GLU A 527 13.22 -21.52 -26.64
CA GLU A 527 14.62 -21.79 -26.26
C GLU A 527 15.56 -21.65 -27.46
N GLU A 528 15.14 -22.18 -28.61
CA GLU A 528 15.87 -22.10 -29.88
C GLU A 528 16.02 -20.67 -30.42
N ASN A 529 15.24 -19.71 -29.92
CA ASN A 529 15.28 -18.31 -30.35
C ASN A 529 16.31 -17.49 -29.58
N ILE A 530 16.76 -17.96 -28.42
CA ILE A 530 17.81 -17.31 -27.64
C ILE A 530 19.14 -17.86 -28.15
N GLN A 531 19.89 -17.06 -28.91
CA GLN A 531 21.10 -17.47 -29.61
C GLN A 531 22.28 -16.56 -29.25
N THR A 532 23.50 -17.04 -29.44
CA THR A 532 24.65 -16.13 -29.35
C THR A 532 24.65 -15.17 -30.53
N PHE A 533 25.19 -13.96 -30.37
CA PHE A 533 25.23 -13.04 -31.52
C PHE A 533 26.01 -13.61 -32.71
N ALA A 534 27.08 -14.38 -32.47
CA ALA A 534 27.81 -15.08 -33.53
C ALA A 534 26.93 -16.09 -34.30
N GLN A 535 26.01 -16.79 -33.62
CA GLN A 535 25.03 -17.68 -34.27
C GLN A 535 24.05 -16.88 -35.14
N ILE A 536 23.55 -15.75 -34.62
CA ILE A 536 22.64 -14.86 -35.35
C ILE A 536 23.30 -14.34 -36.63
N CYS A 537 24.56 -13.87 -36.56
CA CYS A 537 25.28 -13.44 -37.75
C CYS A 537 25.37 -14.56 -38.80
N MET A 538 25.73 -15.78 -38.37
CA MET A 538 25.86 -16.92 -39.28
C MET A 538 24.54 -17.37 -39.90
N GLU A 539 23.44 -17.30 -39.16
CA GLU A 539 22.09 -17.57 -39.65
C GLU A 539 21.71 -16.55 -40.72
N ASN A 540 21.85 -15.25 -40.43
CA ASN A 540 21.50 -14.18 -41.36
C ASN A 540 22.40 -14.17 -42.61
N ILE A 541 23.68 -14.51 -42.50
CA ILE A 541 24.55 -14.67 -43.69
C ILE A 541 24.04 -15.80 -44.60
N ARG A 542 23.46 -16.87 -44.05
CA ARG A 542 22.93 -17.98 -44.84
C ARG A 542 21.57 -17.67 -45.45
N GLU A 543 20.68 -17.04 -44.70
CA GLU A 543 19.27 -16.86 -45.07
C GLU A 543 19.01 -15.61 -45.90
N LEU A 544 19.80 -14.54 -45.72
CA LEU A 544 19.57 -13.28 -46.42
C LEU A 544 20.12 -13.29 -47.84
N GLU A 545 19.41 -12.60 -48.74
CA GLU A 545 19.78 -12.42 -50.14
C GLU A 545 20.58 -11.14 -50.38
N ASP A 546 20.37 -10.08 -49.58
CA ASP A 546 21.04 -8.81 -49.78
C ASP A 546 22.54 -8.90 -49.45
N GLU A 547 23.37 -8.81 -50.50
CA GLU A 547 24.82 -8.94 -50.41
C GLU A 547 25.49 -7.92 -49.46
N VAL A 548 24.99 -6.68 -49.40
CA VAL A 548 25.52 -5.63 -48.52
C VAL A 548 25.22 -5.99 -47.06
N ILE A 549 23.99 -6.42 -46.76
CA ILE A 549 23.60 -6.85 -45.40
C ILE A 549 24.40 -8.08 -44.96
N LYS A 550 24.62 -9.06 -45.86
CA LYS A 550 25.47 -10.23 -45.57
C LYS A 550 26.91 -9.80 -45.23
N CYS A 551 27.48 -8.84 -45.96
CA CYS A 551 28.81 -8.32 -45.66
C CYS A 551 28.87 -7.64 -44.29
N ILE A 552 27.82 -6.91 -43.89
CA ILE A 552 27.70 -6.30 -42.56
C ILE A 552 27.71 -7.38 -41.46
N TYR A 553 26.87 -8.41 -41.59
CA TYR A 553 26.80 -9.49 -40.62
C TYR A 553 28.11 -10.29 -40.55
N LEU A 554 28.78 -10.53 -41.68
CA LEU A 554 30.06 -11.24 -41.70
C LEU A 554 31.18 -10.42 -41.05
N ARG A 555 31.25 -9.10 -41.33
CA ARG A 555 32.21 -8.21 -40.67
C ARG A 555 31.98 -8.20 -39.15
N ARG A 556 30.73 -8.16 -38.70
CA ARG A 556 30.36 -8.24 -37.28
C ARG A 556 30.70 -9.60 -36.68
N HIS A 557 30.50 -10.71 -37.40
CA HIS A 557 30.87 -12.04 -36.94
C HIS A 557 32.36 -12.11 -36.56
N PHE A 558 33.24 -11.63 -37.45
CA PHE A 558 34.68 -11.55 -37.20
C PHE A 558 35.03 -10.65 -35.99
N GLU A 559 34.32 -9.54 -35.83
CA GLU A 559 34.50 -8.64 -34.68
C GLU A 559 34.15 -9.33 -33.35
N ILE A 560 33.06 -10.10 -33.28
CA ILE A 560 32.62 -10.79 -32.04
C ILE A 560 33.64 -11.84 -31.59
N ILE A 561 34.22 -12.56 -32.55
CA ILE A 561 35.22 -13.60 -32.26
C ILE A 561 36.64 -13.02 -32.11
N ASN A 562 36.77 -11.70 -32.19
CA ASN A 562 38.03 -10.96 -32.16
C ASN A 562 39.04 -11.44 -33.22
N ASP A 563 38.54 -11.83 -34.39
CA ASP A 563 39.35 -12.18 -35.57
C ASP A 563 39.42 -10.98 -36.50
N LEU A 564 40.30 -10.04 -36.16
CA LEU A 564 40.50 -8.79 -36.90
C LEU A 564 41.52 -8.94 -38.03
N GLY A 565 41.57 -10.12 -38.65
CA GLY A 565 42.50 -10.50 -39.72
C GLY A 565 42.21 -9.86 -41.08
N LEU A 566 42.65 -10.53 -42.16
CA LEU A 566 42.56 -10.00 -43.52
C LEU A 566 41.10 -9.86 -43.99
N GLU A 567 40.26 -10.86 -43.72
CA GLU A 567 38.85 -10.89 -44.09
C GLU A 567 38.06 -9.75 -43.42
N TYR A 568 38.28 -9.54 -42.11
CA TYR A 568 37.69 -8.45 -41.37
C TYR A 568 38.09 -7.09 -41.95
N ASN A 569 39.39 -6.87 -42.16
CA ASN A 569 39.88 -5.60 -42.71
C ASN A 569 39.30 -5.38 -44.11
N TYR A 570 39.28 -6.41 -44.97
CA TYR A 570 38.74 -6.30 -46.32
C TYR A 570 37.25 -5.91 -46.31
N LEU A 571 36.43 -6.55 -45.49
CA LEU A 571 35.02 -6.16 -45.33
C LEU A 571 34.85 -4.78 -44.70
N ALA A 572 35.68 -4.39 -43.73
CA ALA A 572 35.62 -3.05 -43.14
C ALA A 572 35.90 -1.98 -44.20
N ASN A 573 36.91 -2.16 -45.05
CA ASN A 573 37.22 -1.26 -46.15
C ASN A 573 36.08 -1.18 -47.17
N LEU A 574 35.44 -2.32 -47.47
CA LEU A 574 34.28 -2.40 -48.36
C LEU A 574 33.14 -1.52 -47.85
N LEU A 575 32.78 -1.67 -46.57
CA LEU A 575 31.67 -0.92 -45.95
C LEU A 575 31.98 0.57 -45.78
N HIS A 576 33.27 0.94 -45.72
CA HIS A 576 33.75 2.33 -45.79
C HIS A 576 33.93 2.86 -47.23
N ALA A 577 33.49 2.11 -48.26
CA ALA A 577 33.55 2.47 -49.68
C ALA A 577 34.96 2.81 -50.22
N ARG A 578 36.01 2.16 -49.70
CA ARG A 578 37.40 2.40 -50.13
C ARG A 578 37.77 1.59 -51.37
N ASP A 579 38.21 2.26 -52.44
CA ASP A 579 38.65 1.58 -53.67
C ASP A 579 39.90 0.74 -53.47
N ILE A 580 40.83 1.24 -52.64
CA ILE A 580 42.06 0.57 -52.27
C ILE A 580 41.93 0.15 -50.80
N PRO A 581 41.74 -1.16 -50.52
CA PRO A 581 41.65 -1.66 -49.16
C PRO A 581 42.97 -1.47 -48.42
N ILE A 582 42.88 -1.04 -47.16
CA ILE A 582 44.02 -0.89 -46.27
C ILE A 582 43.99 -1.93 -45.14
N LEU A 583 45.15 -2.27 -44.62
CA LEU A 583 45.31 -3.02 -43.39
C LEU A 583 45.57 -2.03 -42.25
N ARG A 584 44.72 -2.04 -41.22
CA ARG A 584 44.97 -1.27 -40.00
C ARG A 584 46.01 -1.99 -39.15
N SER A 585 47.06 -1.28 -38.74
CA SER A 585 48.09 -1.78 -37.84
C SER A 585 48.50 -0.71 -36.82
N ASP A 586 49.11 -1.12 -35.71
CA ASP A 586 49.59 -0.21 -34.66
C ASP A 586 50.66 0.77 -35.19
N ASP A 587 51.36 0.40 -36.27
CA ASP A 587 52.40 1.20 -36.94
C ASP A 587 51.86 2.09 -38.07
N GLY A 588 50.54 2.10 -38.31
CA GLY A 588 49.86 2.90 -39.32
C GLY A 588 49.08 2.08 -40.35
N ASP A 589 48.22 2.78 -41.10
CA ASP A 589 47.40 2.21 -42.17
C ASP A 589 48.24 1.98 -43.44
N VAL A 590 48.28 0.76 -43.96
CA VAL A 590 49.04 0.39 -45.17
C VAL A 590 48.14 -0.27 -46.20
N ASP A 591 48.31 0.01 -47.48
CA ASP A 591 47.53 -0.64 -48.56
C ASP A 591 47.71 -2.17 -48.52
N MET A 592 46.60 -2.90 -48.65
CA MET A 592 46.63 -4.36 -48.78
C MET A 592 47.27 -4.75 -50.11
N ASN A 593 48.22 -5.67 -50.07
CA ASN A 593 48.84 -6.20 -51.28
C ASN A 593 47.95 -7.24 -51.98
N ALA A 594 48.28 -7.58 -53.23
CA ALA A 594 47.46 -8.50 -54.04
C ALA A 594 47.30 -9.90 -53.42
N GLY A 595 48.30 -10.41 -52.69
CA GLY A 595 48.20 -11.70 -51.99
C GLY A 595 47.22 -11.62 -50.83
N GLN A 596 47.31 -10.57 -50.01
CA GLN A 596 46.40 -10.33 -48.89
C GLN A 596 44.94 -10.16 -49.34
N ILE A 597 44.73 -9.46 -50.47
CA ILE A 597 43.40 -9.31 -51.07
C ILE A 597 42.86 -10.67 -51.54
N ALA A 598 43.67 -11.47 -52.22
CA ALA A 598 43.26 -12.79 -52.70
C ALA A 598 42.92 -13.73 -51.54
N ASP A 599 43.71 -13.72 -50.46
CA ASP A 599 43.47 -14.53 -49.27
C ASP A 599 42.16 -14.11 -48.57
N ALA A 600 41.93 -12.80 -48.40
CA ALA A 600 40.69 -12.27 -47.83
C ALA A 600 39.45 -12.64 -48.66
N ASP A 601 39.54 -12.51 -50.00
CA ASP A 601 38.47 -12.88 -50.92
C ASP A 601 38.11 -14.37 -50.83
N VAL A 602 39.13 -15.24 -50.83
CA VAL A 602 38.94 -16.69 -50.64
C VAL A 602 38.34 -17.00 -49.26
N GLY A 603 38.75 -16.28 -48.22
CA GLY A 603 38.20 -16.40 -46.87
C GLY A 603 36.72 -16.07 -46.81
N ILE A 604 36.33 -14.90 -47.34
CA ILE A 604 34.95 -14.43 -47.36
C ILE A 604 34.05 -15.34 -48.21
N LYS A 605 34.56 -15.85 -49.34
CA LYS A 605 33.82 -16.78 -50.21
C LYS A 605 33.42 -18.10 -49.57
N LYS A 606 34.04 -18.47 -48.45
CA LYS A 606 33.60 -19.61 -47.62
C LYS A 606 32.25 -19.36 -46.95
N PHE A 607 31.88 -18.09 -46.75
CA PHE A 607 30.64 -17.66 -46.10
C PHE A 607 29.63 -17.09 -47.11
N ILE A 608 30.11 -16.34 -48.10
CA ILE A 608 29.31 -15.69 -49.15
C ILE A 608 29.88 -16.13 -50.50
N SER A 609 29.37 -17.23 -51.07
CA SER A 609 29.99 -17.93 -52.21
C SER A 609 30.18 -17.09 -53.47
N ASP A 610 29.29 -16.12 -53.69
CA ASP A 610 29.25 -15.28 -54.88
C ASP A 610 29.83 -13.88 -54.64
N PHE A 611 30.47 -13.65 -53.49
CA PHE A 611 31.05 -12.37 -53.10
C PHE A 611 32.01 -11.81 -54.15
N ASP A 612 31.86 -10.53 -54.48
CA ASP A 612 32.78 -9.79 -55.34
C ASP A 612 32.93 -8.34 -54.84
N TYR A 613 34.14 -7.98 -54.41
CA TYR A 613 34.39 -6.66 -53.81
C TYR A 613 34.04 -5.51 -54.75
N ALA A 614 34.41 -5.61 -56.03
CA ALA A 614 34.18 -4.56 -57.03
C ALA A 614 32.68 -4.35 -57.32
N ARG A 615 31.91 -5.43 -57.34
CA ARG A 615 30.45 -5.41 -57.46
C ARG A 615 29.80 -4.76 -56.25
N VAL A 616 30.16 -5.19 -55.04
CA VAL A 616 29.56 -4.70 -53.80
C VAL A 616 29.92 -3.24 -53.54
N ILE A 617 31.17 -2.83 -53.79
CA ILE A 617 31.57 -1.44 -53.61
C ILE A 617 30.86 -0.52 -54.61
N ALA A 618 30.62 -0.98 -55.84
CA ALA A 618 29.87 -0.22 -56.84
C ALA A 618 28.42 0.00 -56.38
N VAL A 619 27.80 -1.01 -55.75
CA VAL A 619 26.48 -0.89 -55.10
C VAL A 619 26.53 0.12 -53.95
N ILE A 620 27.51 0.03 -53.05
CA ILE A 620 27.64 0.93 -51.89
C ILE A 620 27.82 2.39 -52.34
N LYS A 621 28.57 2.62 -53.43
CA LYS A 621 28.80 3.94 -54.02
C LYS A 621 27.63 4.44 -54.88
N ASP A 622 26.66 3.60 -55.20
CA ASP A 622 25.44 4.03 -55.87
C ASP A 622 24.43 4.52 -54.83
N LYS A 623 24.28 5.84 -54.78
CA LYS A 623 23.35 6.51 -53.88
C LYS A 623 21.90 6.05 -54.09
N VAL A 624 21.47 5.83 -55.33
CA VAL A 624 20.08 5.43 -55.64
C VAL A 624 19.83 4.01 -55.17
N GLU A 625 20.78 3.12 -55.43
CA GLU A 625 20.68 1.71 -55.04
C GLU A 625 20.68 1.55 -53.51
N MET A 626 21.54 2.27 -52.78
CA MET A 626 21.54 2.25 -51.31
C MET A 626 20.23 2.78 -50.72
N LYS A 627 19.62 3.81 -51.31
CA LYS A 627 18.27 4.27 -50.91
C LYS A 627 17.20 3.21 -51.18
N ARG A 628 17.27 2.54 -52.33
CA ARG A 628 16.34 1.48 -52.71
C ARG A 628 16.40 0.35 -51.68
N ARG A 629 17.60 -0.16 -51.39
CA ARG A 629 17.82 -1.22 -50.38
C ARG A 629 17.34 -0.84 -48.99
N PHE A 630 17.64 0.38 -48.55
CA PHE A 630 17.14 0.87 -47.26
C PHE A 630 15.59 0.95 -47.23
N THR A 631 14.96 1.39 -48.32
CA THR A 631 13.49 1.52 -48.40
C THR A 631 12.81 0.16 -48.44
N GLU A 632 13.41 -0.82 -49.11
CA GLU A 632 12.90 -2.18 -49.23
C GLU A 632 13.15 -3.04 -47.98
N ALA A 633 14.15 -2.71 -47.17
CA ALA A 633 14.45 -3.42 -45.93
C ALA A 633 13.25 -3.35 -44.96
N THR A 634 12.77 -4.52 -44.54
CA THR A 634 11.58 -4.65 -43.67
C THR A 634 11.91 -4.73 -42.18
N VAL A 635 13.18 -4.94 -41.84
CA VAL A 635 13.69 -5.10 -40.47
C VAL A 635 14.38 -3.80 -40.05
N GLY A 636 14.02 -3.28 -38.87
CA GLY A 636 14.58 -2.02 -38.37
C GLY A 636 16.09 -2.06 -38.18
N TYR A 637 16.64 -3.21 -37.77
CA TYR A 637 18.09 -3.39 -37.60
C TYR A 637 18.84 -3.23 -38.93
N ASP A 638 18.37 -3.87 -40.00
CA ASP A 638 18.96 -3.74 -41.34
C ASP A 638 18.89 -2.31 -41.85
N LYS A 639 17.74 -1.65 -41.67
CA LYS A 639 17.57 -0.24 -42.00
C LYS A 639 18.62 0.61 -41.30
N ILE A 640 18.87 0.38 -40.01
CA ILE A 640 19.90 1.10 -39.27
C ILE A 640 21.30 0.86 -39.87
N GLN A 641 21.66 -0.39 -40.18
CA GLN A 641 22.99 -0.68 -40.71
C GLN A 641 23.19 -0.07 -42.11
N LEU A 642 22.19 -0.18 -42.99
CA LEU A 642 22.20 0.45 -44.31
C LEU A 642 22.25 1.98 -44.22
N TYR A 643 21.51 2.57 -43.28
CA TYR A 643 21.54 4.02 -43.03
C TYR A 643 22.92 4.49 -42.58
N ARG A 644 23.62 3.74 -41.72
CA ARG A 644 24.98 4.06 -41.28
C ARG A 644 25.94 4.16 -42.47
N ILE A 645 25.92 3.16 -43.36
CA ILE A 645 26.74 3.14 -44.58
C ILE A 645 26.34 4.29 -45.51
N PHE A 646 25.04 4.48 -45.75
CA PHE A 646 24.53 5.54 -46.61
C PHE A 646 25.01 6.91 -46.15
N LYS A 647 24.91 7.19 -44.84
CA LYS A 647 25.33 8.47 -44.28
C LYS A 647 26.84 8.66 -44.35
N GLU A 648 27.62 7.62 -44.12
CA GLU A 648 29.07 7.71 -44.20
C GLU A 648 29.57 8.00 -45.62
N VAL A 649 28.98 7.34 -46.63
CA VAL A 649 29.43 7.41 -48.02
C VAL A 649 28.78 8.58 -48.79
N HIS A 650 27.49 8.85 -48.55
CA HIS A 650 26.67 9.81 -49.30
C HIS A 650 26.23 11.03 -48.50
N GLY A 651 26.58 11.09 -47.21
CA GLY A 651 26.27 12.22 -46.35
C GLY A 651 27.10 13.47 -46.71
N PRO A 652 26.63 14.66 -46.31
CA PRO A 652 27.37 15.90 -46.54
C PRO A 652 28.71 15.91 -45.77
N ALA A 653 29.80 16.23 -46.45
CA ALA A 653 31.17 16.23 -45.90
C ALA A 653 31.37 17.15 -44.67
N ASN A 654 30.48 18.14 -44.48
CA ASN A 654 30.50 19.11 -43.37
C ASN A 654 29.15 19.19 -42.60
N GLY A 655 28.26 18.20 -42.73
CA GLY A 655 26.96 18.24 -42.05
C GLY A 655 27.09 17.98 -40.55
N GLN A 656 26.45 18.82 -39.72
CA GLN A 656 26.41 18.75 -38.25
C GLN A 656 26.64 17.34 -37.70
N GLN A 657 27.84 17.09 -37.18
CA GLN A 657 28.28 15.80 -36.63
C GLN A 657 27.54 15.39 -35.34
N ASP A 658 26.53 16.12 -34.90
CA ASP A 658 26.07 16.08 -33.50
C ASP A 658 24.54 16.04 -33.35
N SER A 659 23.84 15.34 -34.24
CA SER A 659 22.46 14.94 -33.90
C SER A 659 22.52 13.84 -32.85
N ILE A 660 21.78 13.98 -31.73
CA ILE A 660 21.64 12.96 -30.67
C ILE A 660 21.26 11.59 -31.27
N LEU A 661 20.47 11.59 -32.36
CA LEU A 661 20.13 10.40 -33.13
C LEU A 661 21.37 9.68 -33.67
N GLN A 662 22.40 10.40 -34.14
CA GLN A 662 23.61 9.78 -34.68
C GLN A 662 24.41 9.06 -33.60
N LYS A 663 24.55 9.67 -32.41
CA LYS A 663 25.14 8.99 -31.25
C LYS A 663 24.32 7.79 -30.84
N PHE A 664 22.99 7.91 -30.75
CA PHE A 664 22.10 6.79 -30.43
C PHE A 664 22.20 5.65 -31.45
N VAL A 665 22.13 5.96 -32.75
CA VAL A 665 22.24 4.97 -33.81
C VAL A 665 23.60 4.31 -33.80
N ASN A 666 24.70 5.05 -33.57
CA ASN A 666 26.06 4.49 -33.60
C ASN A 666 26.42 3.71 -32.35
N GLU A 667 26.06 4.20 -31.16
CA GLU A 667 26.43 3.63 -29.87
C GLU A 667 25.47 2.51 -29.45
N SER A 668 24.15 2.70 -29.51
CA SER A 668 23.17 1.75 -28.94
C SER A 668 23.06 0.42 -29.67
N PHE A 669 23.46 0.36 -30.94
CA PHE A 669 23.51 -0.88 -31.74
C PHE A 669 24.94 -1.23 -32.17
N HIS A 670 25.93 -0.78 -31.40
CA HIS A 670 27.31 -1.21 -31.52
C HIS A 670 27.51 -2.55 -30.80
N ILE A 671 28.48 -3.35 -31.25
CA ILE A 671 28.77 -4.68 -30.71
C ILE A 671 29.03 -4.68 -29.19
N GLU A 672 29.64 -3.61 -28.68
CA GLU A 672 30.00 -3.44 -27.26
C GLU A 672 28.77 -3.37 -26.34
N ASN A 673 27.61 -3.03 -26.90
CA ASN A 673 26.33 -2.93 -26.20
C ASN A 673 25.39 -4.11 -26.50
N GLU A 674 25.83 -5.08 -27.33
CA GLU A 674 25.03 -6.26 -27.62
C GLU A 674 25.22 -7.35 -26.55
N TYR A 675 24.14 -8.02 -26.19
CA TYR A 675 24.21 -9.13 -25.25
C TYR A 675 24.87 -10.35 -25.91
N VAL A 676 25.67 -11.08 -25.13
CA VAL A 676 26.27 -12.35 -25.57
C VAL A 676 25.21 -13.33 -26.07
N MET A 677 24.03 -13.34 -25.41
CA MET A 677 22.84 -14.07 -25.81
C MET A 677 21.70 -13.09 -26.09
N GLN A 678 21.10 -13.17 -27.26
CA GLN A 678 19.99 -12.29 -27.66
C GLN A 678 19.04 -12.97 -28.64
N LEU A 679 18.04 -12.22 -29.12
CA LEU A 679 17.08 -12.66 -30.11
C LEU A 679 17.51 -12.21 -31.51
N ASN A 680 17.27 -13.03 -32.54
CA ASN A 680 17.54 -12.64 -33.92
C ASN A 680 16.61 -11.48 -34.34
N PRO A 681 17.14 -10.29 -34.73
CA PRO A 681 16.33 -9.12 -35.07
C PRO A 681 15.39 -9.33 -36.27
N HIS A 682 15.67 -10.30 -37.15
CA HIS A 682 14.77 -10.63 -38.28
C HIS A 682 13.46 -11.27 -37.83
N LYS A 683 13.46 -11.91 -36.65
CA LYS A 683 12.25 -12.48 -36.04
C LYS A 683 11.71 -11.59 -34.93
N PHE A 684 12.59 -10.88 -34.21
CA PHE A 684 12.27 -10.07 -33.04
C PHE A 684 12.86 -8.67 -33.19
N ASP A 685 12.24 -7.85 -34.04
CA ASP A 685 12.72 -6.50 -34.34
C ASP A 685 12.64 -5.59 -33.11
N ASN A 686 13.80 -5.35 -32.49
CA ASN A 686 13.95 -4.58 -31.26
C ASN A 686 14.26 -3.10 -31.49
N VAL A 687 14.30 -2.66 -32.74
CA VAL A 687 14.59 -1.27 -33.06
C VAL A 687 13.36 -0.41 -32.80
N PRO A 688 13.47 0.67 -32.01
CA PRO A 688 12.34 1.57 -31.78
C PRO A 688 11.85 2.23 -33.07
N GLU A 689 10.53 2.24 -33.28
CA GLU A 689 9.90 2.76 -34.50
C GLU A 689 10.30 4.21 -34.83
N TYR A 690 10.42 5.08 -33.82
CA TYR A 690 10.81 6.47 -34.02
C TYR A 690 12.21 6.63 -34.63
N VAL A 691 13.12 5.68 -34.36
CA VAL A 691 14.48 5.69 -34.91
C VAL A 691 14.43 5.37 -36.40
N VAL A 692 13.63 4.37 -36.77
CA VAL A 692 13.42 3.98 -38.18
C VAL A 692 12.79 5.11 -38.97
N LEU A 693 11.72 5.72 -38.45
CA LEU A 693 11.03 6.84 -39.10
C LEU A 693 11.95 8.05 -39.31
N GLU A 694 12.85 8.28 -38.36
CA GLU A 694 13.82 9.36 -38.45
C GLU A 694 14.90 9.07 -39.52
N CYS A 695 15.39 7.83 -39.59
CA CYS A 695 16.26 7.39 -40.69
C CYS A 695 15.56 7.53 -42.05
N ASP A 696 14.29 7.12 -42.14
CA ASP A 696 13.46 7.26 -43.35
C ASP A 696 13.37 8.74 -43.78
N ARG A 697 13.10 9.64 -42.83
CA ARG A 697 13.04 11.09 -43.07
C ARG A 697 14.33 11.64 -43.67
N ILE A 698 15.48 11.26 -43.10
CA ILE A 698 16.80 11.76 -43.55
C ILE A 698 17.13 11.22 -44.95
N ILE A 699 16.86 9.95 -45.21
CA ILE A 699 17.12 9.33 -46.51
C ILE A 699 16.24 9.90 -47.62
N GLN A 700 14.96 10.18 -47.31
CA GLN A 700 14.04 10.82 -48.26
C GLN A 700 14.41 12.28 -48.55
N ALA A 701 14.99 13.00 -47.60
CA ALA A 701 15.44 14.38 -47.76
C ALA A 701 16.81 14.51 -48.47
N SER A 702 17.63 13.46 -48.39
CA SER A 702 18.92 13.34 -49.11
C SER A 702 18.67 13.00 -50.57
#